data_AF-R7UEQ0-F1
#
_entry.id   AF-R7UEQ0-F1
#
_cell.length_a   1.000
_cell.length_b   1.000
_cell.length_c   1.000
_cell.angle_alpha   90.00
_cell.angle_beta   90.00
_cell.angle_gamma   90.00
#
_symmetry.space_group_name_H-M   'P 1'
#
loop_
_entity.id
_entity.type
_entity.pdbx_description
1 polymer ?
#
loop_
_entity_poly.entity_id
_entity_poly.type
_entity_poly.pdbx_seq_one_letter_code
_entity_poly.pdbx_strand_id
1 'polypeptide(L)'
;MTTVLPFFVTTEEETPSFPLTEEYSTTESPTVPLTCIRKYFINNSTKKAYLIYEGYSGIPENLTISIIVWVVLFTAFIVIRRTVYGKFRGYTEDTLKDDSCNDCFNAYLGWIPFLFRLKYQQFSQKCGPDAVLYLQFQSHIITYMSIVTLISLAVILPVNFHGDLIADPNNFAKTTIANVDPDSALLWVHTIVALLYLVLAFFIMKSIKTKYLASRKEDLKTRTLLFTNLKASPSAEKMLIEFFRRYSRGEKERERYHDTMLESFNYAYDVNGISKVFEERQRVHQLRQHAERMINAGQREHMWTHTLGCCCLCCWENGWACGPNQMDCLEYYREEEKHLTIKYQRLLARTLSAPLDVAFVTFSSEQMCRRVYAHMARMKHCRQRCVQLACYPGGTLDVRRCAVYYAPEPEDVNWQNLSHSRCFWWFKAVIVNVILCMILFIFTTPSVIMNLLDELRYRKALEALNSPALVNIVPVFLLLLFSSLLPAVVYLSESLIGHWTKSKEHKLIMMKSFVFLLLMILILPSLGLTSARALVQWLADRDQGSIMRWDCIFLPDNGAFFVNYLVAAAFIGTSMQLLGVWRLICLTWRLVVAKSSMERSRAWSLATEEYFNYGLQYAWYLVLFCTMISYSVCVPLITPFGLVYLVLKHFVDRHNIYYTTRPSRMSSEPHFRAVNFVNTGVVLLQFFIIAFSMLRKHGMPPPPAIFTCIILVTTLIYLTGKSIYNYIAAGLKYFVDRGDEEENISSTTNYVYYPEVILWGANQEELKNSIAPRPRTEQI
;
A
#
# COMPACT_ATOMS: atom_id res chain seq x y z
N MET A 1 -18.85 34.65 61.87
CA MET A 1 -20.09 35.46 61.98
C MET A 1 -20.90 35.18 60.72
N THR A 2 -21.66 34.09 60.70
CA THR A 2 -23.13 34.09 60.84
C THR A 2 -23.84 35.09 59.91
N THR A 3 -24.55 34.51 58.92
CA THR A 3 -25.83 34.97 58.32
C THR A 3 -25.82 36.33 57.59
N VAL A 4 -26.43 36.49 56.40
CA VAL A 4 -27.88 36.67 56.21
C VAL A 4 -28.19 36.70 54.68
N LEU A 5 -29.23 35.95 54.28
CA LEU A 5 -30.00 36.01 53.01
C LEU A 5 -30.90 37.25 52.96
N PRO A 6 -31.43 37.72 51.80
CA PRO A 6 -32.81 37.33 51.42
C PRO A 6 -33.16 37.26 49.91
N PHE A 7 -34.02 36.29 49.56
CA PHE A 7 -35.26 36.32 48.71
C PHE A 7 -35.30 37.09 47.35
N PHE A 8 -35.90 36.62 46.23
CA PHE A 8 -37.31 36.19 46.05
C PHE A 8 -37.65 35.61 44.61
N VAL A 9 -38.67 34.72 44.52
CA VAL A 9 -39.65 34.38 43.43
C VAL A 9 -39.12 33.76 42.10
N THR A 10 -39.25 32.46 41.76
CA THR A 10 -40.38 31.57 41.32
C THR A 10 -41.17 31.95 40.05
N THR A 11 -41.04 31.15 38.98
CA THR A 11 -42.17 30.65 38.16
C THR A 11 -41.85 29.24 37.66
N GLU A 12 -42.83 28.35 37.79
CA GLU A 12 -42.85 26.92 37.46
C GLU A 12 -43.16 26.69 35.97
N GLU A 13 -42.67 25.59 35.39
CA GLU A 13 -43.50 24.74 34.52
C GLU A 13 -42.91 23.31 34.38
N GLU A 14 -43.65 22.39 35.00
CA GLU A 14 -43.88 20.94 34.82
C GLU A 14 -42.86 20.04 34.07
N THR A 15 -42.28 19.09 34.82
CA THR A 15 -41.77 17.81 34.29
C THR A 15 -42.64 16.65 34.79
N PRO A 16 -42.98 15.64 33.96
CA PRO A 16 -43.72 14.48 34.43
C PRO A 16 -42.79 13.53 35.21
N SER A 17 -43.28 13.15 36.37
CA SER A 17 -42.69 12.30 37.39
C SER A 17 -42.71 10.81 37.00
N PHE A 18 -41.62 10.10 37.30
CA PHE A 18 -41.65 8.67 37.65
C PHE A 18 -40.64 8.38 38.78
N PRO A 19 -40.97 7.48 39.72
CA PRO A 19 -40.47 7.53 41.09
C PRO A 19 -39.09 6.89 41.28
N LEU A 20 -38.31 7.51 42.17
CA LEU A 20 -37.11 6.99 42.80
C LEU A 20 -37.45 6.17 44.05
N THR A 21 -36.78 5.03 44.21
CA THR A 21 -36.45 4.31 45.46
C THR A 21 -35.25 3.43 45.08
N GLU A 22 -34.07 3.43 45.71
CA GLU A 22 -33.59 3.80 47.04
C GLU A 22 -32.10 4.24 46.97
N GLU A 23 -31.69 4.99 48.00
CA GLU A 23 -30.32 5.42 48.31
C GLU A 23 -29.37 4.24 48.56
N TYR A 24 -28.09 4.40 48.21
CA TYR A 24 -26.99 3.77 48.96
C TYR A 24 -25.90 4.80 49.25
N SER A 25 -25.50 4.83 50.51
CA SER A 25 -24.59 5.80 51.13
C SER A 25 -23.14 5.65 50.65
N THR A 26 -22.51 6.80 50.40
CA THR A 26 -21.08 6.91 50.10
C THR A 26 -20.28 7.11 51.39
N THR A 27 -19.72 6.04 51.94
CA THR A 27 -18.55 6.13 52.83
C THR A 27 -17.71 4.86 52.68
N GLU A 28 -16.64 5.00 51.89
CA GLU A 28 -15.39 4.22 51.86
C GLU A 28 -14.91 4.06 50.41
N SER A 29 -13.80 4.73 50.11
CA SER A 29 -12.99 4.43 48.94
C SER A 29 -12.27 3.10 49.17
N PRO A 30 -12.47 2.11 48.29
CA PRO A 30 -11.30 1.42 47.75
C PRO A 30 -11.33 1.46 46.21
N THR A 31 -10.16 1.71 45.65
CA THR A 31 -9.74 1.53 44.25
C THR A 31 -10.60 0.52 43.47
N VAL A 32 -11.53 1.02 42.66
CA VAL A 32 -12.32 0.22 41.71
C VAL A 32 -11.44 -0.06 40.49
N PRO A 33 -11.14 -1.33 40.14
CA PRO A 33 -10.45 -1.65 38.90
C PRO A 33 -11.41 -1.38 37.71
N LEU A 34 -10.88 -0.93 36.56
CA LEU A 34 -11.65 -0.61 35.35
C LEU A 34 -12.68 -1.71 35.01
N THR A 35 -13.92 -1.49 35.44
CA THR A 35 -15.08 -2.27 35.05
C THR A 35 -15.53 -1.80 33.67
N CYS A 36 -15.87 -2.73 32.77
CA CYS A 36 -16.67 -2.38 31.61
C CYS A 36 -17.97 -1.75 32.09
N ILE A 37 -18.21 -0.49 31.71
CA ILE A 37 -19.49 0.17 31.95
C ILE A 37 -20.51 -0.47 31.00
N ARG A 38 -20.95 -1.69 31.31
CA ARG A 38 -22.22 -2.21 30.81
C ARG A 38 -23.27 -1.68 31.78
N LYS A 39 -24.02 -0.65 31.39
CA LYS A 39 -25.19 -0.22 32.15
C LYS A 39 -26.23 -1.33 32.01
N TYR A 40 -26.55 -2.06 33.08
CA TYR A 40 -27.61 -3.07 33.05
C TYR A 40 -28.81 -2.63 33.88
N PHE A 41 -30.01 -2.91 33.38
CA PHE A 41 -31.26 -2.91 34.13
C PHE A 41 -31.66 -4.37 34.37
N ILE A 42 -31.80 -4.82 35.61
CA ILE A 42 -32.30 -6.17 35.92
C ILE A 42 -33.78 -6.06 36.20
N ASN A 43 -34.61 -6.73 35.41
CA ASN A 43 -36.04 -6.81 35.71
C ASN A 43 -36.27 -7.85 36.80
N ASN A 44 -36.63 -7.40 38.00
CA ASN A 44 -36.84 -8.24 39.18
C ASN A 44 -37.94 -9.31 38.99
N SER A 45 -38.88 -9.12 38.06
CA SER A 45 -39.97 -10.08 37.81
C SER A 45 -39.56 -11.23 36.86
N THR A 46 -38.63 -10.99 35.93
CA THR A 46 -38.20 -11.98 34.92
C THR A 46 -36.78 -12.49 35.15
N LYS A 47 -36.04 -11.92 36.12
CA LYS A 47 -34.61 -12.16 36.37
C LYS A 47 -33.71 -11.96 35.12
N LYS A 48 -34.21 -11.27 34.09
CA LYS A 48 -33.46 -10.93 32.87
C LYS A 48 -32.74 -9.58 33.03
N ALA A 49 -31.51 -9.49 32.57
CA ALA A 49 -30.70 -8.27 32.55
C ALA A 49 -30.74 -7.63 31.16
N TYR A 50 -31.02 -6.33 31.09
CA TYR A 50 -31.16 -5.51 29.88
C TYR A 50 -30.03 -4.48 29.83
N LEU A 51 -29.39 -4.25 28.69
CA LEU A 51 -28.31 -3.28 28.54
C LEU A 51 -28.85 -1.89 28.13
N ILE A 52 -28.39 -0.81 28.77
CA ILE A 52 -28.77 0.58 28.48
C ILE A 52 -27.74 1.21 27.53
N TYR A 53 -28.21 1.73 26.40
CA TYR A 53 -27.38 2.41 25.40
C TYR A 53 -27.98 3.78 25.05
N GLU A 54 -27.11 4.75 24.69
CA GLU A 54 -27.50 6.09 24.26
C GLU A 54 -27.63 6.14 22.73
N GLY A 55 -28.87 6.05 22.20
CA GLY A 55 -29.20 6.23 20.79
C GLY A 55 -28.63 5.19 19.80
N TYR A 56 -28.62 5.53 18.50
CA TYR A 56 -28.05 4.69 17.42
C TYR A 56 -26.53 4.92 17.24
N SER A 57 -25.81 5.08 18.35
CA SER A 57 -24.35 5.22 18.42
C SER A 57 -23.74 6.30 17.51
N GLY A 58 -24.46 7.39 17.22
CA GLY A 58 -23.98 8.52 16.43
C GLY A 58 -23.85 8.28 14.92
N ILE A 59 -24.35 7.15 14.39
CA ILE A 59 -24.18 6.78 12.98
C ILE A 59 -24.92 7.75 12.04
N PRO A 60 -26.20 8.10 12.26
CA PRO A 60 -26.91 9.05 11.40
C PRO A 60 -26.24 10.43 11.35
N GLU A 61 -25.76 10.92 12.49
CA GLU A 61 -25.06 12.20 12.62
C GLU A 61 -23.75 12.17 11.84
N ASN A 62 -22.93 11.13 12.05
CA ASN A 62 -21.66 10.96 11.35
C ASN A 62 -21.85 10.80 9.84
N LEU A 63 -22.89 10.08 9.39
CA LEU A 63 -23.23 9.95 7.98
C LEU A 63 -23.58 11.31 7.37
N THR A 64 -24.42 12.09 8.05
CA THR A 64 -24.83 13.43 7.59
C THR A 64 -23.63 14.35 7.41
N ILE A 65 -22.77 14.42 8.43
CA ILE A 65 -21.55 15.22 8.39
C ILE A 65 -20.59 14.73 7.31
N SER A 66 -20.39 13.41 7.20
CA SER A 66 -19.51 12.81 6.21
C SER A 66 -19.96 13.13 4.77
N ILE A 67 -21.27 13.14 4.51
CA ILE A 67 -21.83 13.53 3.22
C ILE A 67 -21.60 15.02 2.96
N ILE A 68 -21.85 15.90 3.95
CA ILE A 68 -21.61 17.35 3.80
C ILE A 68 -20.13 17.60 3.46
N VAL A 69 -19.21 17.00 4.21
CA VAL A 69 -17.77 17.13 3.95
C VAL A 69 -17.40 16.56 2.58
N TRP A 70 -17.98 15.43 2.18
CA TRP A 70 -17.78 14.85 0.85
C TRP A 70 -18.21 15.80 -0.27
N VAL A 71 -19.37 16.45 -0.15
CA VAL A 71 -19.82 17.46 -1.13
C VAL A 71 -18.84 18.63 -1.22
N VAL A 72 -18.35 19.13 -0.08
CA VAL A 72 -17.36 20.22 -0.04
C VAL A 72 -16.03 19.80 -0.68
N LEU A 73 -15.51 18.63 -0.37
CA LEU A 73 -14.25 18.14 -0.94
C LEU A 73 -14.38 17.82 -2.43
N PHE A 74 -15.51 17.25 -2.84
CA PHE A 74 -15.78 16.93 -4.24
C PHE A 74 -15.95 18.19 -5.09
N THR A 75 -16.65 19.20 -4.58
CA THR A 75 -16.75 20.51 -5.25
C THR A 75 -15.40 21.21 -5.32
N ALA A 76 -14.60 21.18 -4.24
CA ALA A 76 -13.21 21.67 -4.25
C ALA A 76 -12.37 20.96 -5.33
N PHE A 77 -12.51 19.64 -5.47
CA PHE A 77 -11.83 18.87 -6.52
C PHE A 77 -12.22 19.34 -7.91
N ILE A 78 -13.51 19.53 -8.18
CA ILE A 78 -14.00 20.01 -9.48
C ILE A 78 -13.43 21.39 -9.81
N VAL A 79 -13.41 22.30 -8.83
CA VAL A 79 -12.87 23.65 -8.99
C VAL A 79 -11.37 23.59 -9.25
N ILE A 80 -10.60 22.89 -8.40
CA ILE A 80 -9.14 22.73 -8.56
C ILE A 80 -8.84 22.09 -9.91
N ARG A 81 -9.51 21.00 -10.28
CA ARG A 81 -9.32 20.34 -11.58
C ARG A 81 -9.41 21.33 -12.74
N ARG A 82 -10.42 22.21 -12.75
CA ARG A 82 -10.62 23.16 -13.83
C ARG A 82 -9.61 24.32 -13.79
N THR A 83 -9.42 24.93 -12.64
CA THR A 83 -8.57 26.14 -12.51
C THR A 83 -7.08 25.81 -12.60
N VAL A 84 -6.70 24.65 -12.09
CA VAL A 84 -5.32 24.24 -11.90
C VAL A 84 -4.86 23.29 -13.01
N TYR A 85 -5.53 22.14 -13.17
CA TYR A 85 -5.10 21.12 -14.13
C TYR A 85 -5.48 21.48 -15.57
N GLY A 86 -6.58 22.22 -15.78
CA GLY A 86 -6.99 22.71 -17.10
C GLY A 86 -6.02 23.70 -17.73
N LYS A 87 -5.38 24.58 -16.93
CA LYS A 87 -4.36 25.53 -17.41
C LYS A 87 -3.04 24.85 -17.83
N PHE A 88 -2.73 23.69 -17.26
CA PHE A 88 -1.44 23.04 -17.49
C PHE A 88 -1.42 22.14 -18.74
N ARG A 89 -2.57 21.59 -19.16
CA ARG A 89 -2.65 20.79 -20.39
C ARG A 89 -2.24 21.58 -21.65
N GLY A 90 -2.47 22.89 -21.67
CA GLY A 90 -2.00 23.77 -22.74
C GLY A 90 -0.48 23.96 -22.82
N TYR A 91 0.30 23.47 -21.83
CA TYR A 91 1.77 23.55 -21.82
C TYR A 91 2.47 22.23 -22.22
N THR A 92 1.79 21.08 -22.13
CA THR A 92 2.35 19.75 -22.44
C THR A 92 1.95 19.22 -23.82
N GLU A 93 1.34 20.06 -24.65
CA GLU A 93 0.65 19.71 -25.89
C GLU A 93 1.57 19.41 -27.09
N ASP A 94 2.63 18.61 -26.88
CA ASP A 94 3.41 18.00 -27.96
C ASP A 94 3.33 16.46 -27.99
N THR A 95 2.76 15.78 -26.98
CA THR A 95 2.88 14.31 -26.89
C THR A 95 1.59 13.48 -26.97
N LEU A 96 0.38 14.03 -26.87
CA LEU A 96 -0.85 13.23 -27.01
C LEU A 96 -1.98 14.01 -27.71
N LYS A 97 -1.93 14.03 -29.04
CA LYS A 97 -3.09 14.33 -29.90
C LYS A 97 -4.05 13.16 -29.88
N ASP A 98 -4.97 13.16 -28.91
CA ASP A 98 -6.16 12.31 -28.97
C ASP A 98 -7.38 13.24 -28.89
N ASP A 99 -7.86 13.65 -30.07
CA ASP A 99 -8.91 14.66 -30.28
C ASP A 99 -10.25 14.28 -29.64
N SER A 100 -10.44 13.00 -29.30
CA SER A 100 -11.68 12.49 -28.67
C SER A 100 -11.91 12.96 -27.22
N CYS A 101 -10.90 13.56 -26.57
CA CYS A 101 -10.91 13.87 -25.14
C CYS A 101 -11.09 15.37 -24.79
N ASN A 102 -11.16 16.27 -25.77
CA ASN A 102 -11.24 17.72 -25.49
C ASN A 102 -12.62 18.14 -24.93
N ASP A 103 -13.73 17.62 -25.48
CA ASP A 103 -15.08 17.95 -25.00
C ASP A 103 -15.40 17.34 -23.62
N CYS A 104 -14.87 16.15 -23.34
CA CYS A 104 -15.01 15.46 -22.07
C CYS A 104 -14.34 16.21 -20.89
N PHE A 105 -13.28 16.96 -21.18
CA PHE A 105 -12.48 17.66 -20.16
C PHE A 105 -13.03 19.05 -19.82
N ASN A 106 -13.74 19.68 -20.76
CA ASN A 106 -14.30 21.03 -20.62
C ASN A 106 -15.56 21.07 -19.74
N ALA A 107 -16.32 19.98 -19.67
CA ALA A 107 -17.48 19.86 -18.79
C ALA A 107 -17.07 19.49 -17.34
N TYR A 108 -17.62 20.18 -16.33
CA TYR A 108 -17.32 19.96 -14.91
C TYR A 108 -17.42 18.48 -14.45
N LEU A 109 -18.35 17.72 -15.04
CA LEU A 109 -18.58 16.31 -14.75
C LEU A 109 -18.39 15.39 -15.97
N GLY A 110 -17.91 15.90 -17.12
CA GLY A 110 -17.82 15.13 -18.38
C GLY A 110 -16.89 13.92 -18.29
N TRP A 111 -15.90 13.98 -17.40
CA TRP A 111 -14.95 12.90 -17.14
C TRP A 111 -15.55 11.67 -16.46
N ILE A 112 -16.67 11.81 -15.74
CA ILE A 112 -17.34 10.73 -15.03
C ILE A 112 -17.92 9.70 -16.01
N PRO A 113 -18.82 10.06 -16.95
CA PRO A 113 -19.36 9.10 -17.92
C PRO A 113 -18.27 8.52 -18.82
N PHE A 114 -17.23 9.28 -19.14
CA PHE A 114 -16.06 8.77 -19.87
C PHE A 114 -15.34 7.67 -19.08
N LEU A 115 -15.08 7.87 -17.79
CA LEU A 115 -14.39 6.89 -16.94
C LEU A 115 -15.15 5.55 -16.83
N PHE A 116 -16.49 5.60 -16.82
CA PHE A 116 -17.35 4.42 -16.86
C PHE A 116 -17.32 3.70 -18.22
N ARG A 117 -17.16 4.42 -19.33
CA ARG A 117 -17.05 3.83 -20.68
C ARG A 117 -15.69 3.18 -20.96
N LEU A 118 -14.63 3.58 -20.26
CA LEU A 118 -13.29 3.05 -20.47
C LEU A 118 -13.21 1.54 -20.19
N LYS A 119 -12.64 0.81 -21.16
CA LYS A 119 -12.42 -0.64 -21.10
C LYS A 119 -11.01 -0.97 -20.59
N TYR A 120 -10.83 -2.16 -20.01
CA TYR A 120 -9.52 -2.62 -19.51
C TYR A 120 -8.41 -2.63 -20.58
N GLN A 121 -8.73 -2.85 -21.85
CA GLN A 121 -7.74 -2.80 -22.95
C GLN A 121 -7.11 -1.41 -23.09
N GLN A 122 -7.91 -0.34 -22.94
CA GLN A 122 -7.42 1.04 -23.01
C GLN A 122 -6.53 1.38 -21.80
N PHE A 123 -6.89 0.86 -20.62
CA PHE A 123 -6.01 0.95 -19.44
C PHE A 123 -4.69 0.21 -19.66
N SER A 124 -4.71 -0.98 -20.26
CA SER A 124 -3.50 -1.75 -20.53
C SER A 124 -2.54 -1.01 -21.46
N GLN A 125 -3.06 -0.34 -22.49
CA GLN A 125 -2.25 0.39 -23.47
C GLN A 125 -1.65 1.66 -22.88
N LYS A 126 -2.41 2.41 -22.08
CA LYS A 126 -1.97 3.70 -21.52
C LYS A 126 -1.17 3.56 -20.22
N CYS A 127 -1.64 2.73 -19.30
CA CYS A 127 -1.17 2.65 -17.92
C CYS A 127 -0.35 1.38 -17.63
N GLY A 128 -0.31 0.42 -18.55
CA GLY A 128 0.39 -0.86 -18.39
C GLY A 128 -0.47 -1.99 -17.79
N PRO A 129 0.07 -3.22 -17.76
CA PRO A 129 -0.65 -4.42 -17.30
C PRO A 129 -0.97 -4.39 -15.79
N ASP A 130 -0.10 -3.82 -14.95
CA ASP A 130 -0.28 -3.78 -13.50
C ASP A 130 -1.52 -3.00 -13.06
N ALA A 131 -1.82 -1.92 -13.80
CA ALA A 131 -3.03 -1.13 -13.60
C ALA A 131 -4.29 -2.00 -13.81
N VAL A 132 -4.31 -2.81 -14.86
CA VAL A 132 -5.43 -3.70 -15.17
C VAL A 132 -5.56 -4.78 -14.10
N LEU A 133 -4.43 -5.38 -13.70
CA LEU A 133 -4.36 -6.36 -12.63
C LEU A 133 -4.92 -5.81 -11.31
N TYR A 134 -4.59 -4.57 -10.94
CA TYR A 134 -5.13 -3.90 -9.77
C TYR A 134 -6.64 -3.63 -9.86
N LEU A 135 -7.11 -3.10 -10.98
CA LEU A 135 -8.52 -2.77 -11.17
C LEU A 135 -9.41 -4.01 -11.23
N GLN A 136 -8.92 -5.10 -11.84
CA GLN A 136 -9.62 -6.38 -11.84
C GLN A 136 -9.74 -6.97 -10.42
N PHE A 137 -8.66 -6.91 -9.62
CA PHE A 137 -8.70 -7.33 -8.23
C PHE A 137 -9.80 -6.63 -7.44
N GLN A 138 -9.89 -5.30 -7.55
CA GLN A 138 -10.93 -4.52 -6.88
C GLN A 138 -12.33 -4.92 -7.33
N SER A 139 -12.56 -5.03 -8.64
CA SER A 139 -13.85 -5.42 -9.20
C SER A 139 -14.33 -6.78 -8.69
N HIS A 140 -13.42 -7.74 -8.55
CA HIS A 140 -13.77 -9.05 -8.02
C HIS A 140 -14.09 -9.03 -6.52
N ILE A 141 -13.39 -8.23 -5.73
CA ILE A 141 -13.72 -8.03 -4.31
C ILE A 141 -15.06 -7.32 -4.16
N ILE A 142 -15.37 -6.32 -4.99
CA ILE A 142 -16.69 -5.67 -5.02
C ILE A 142 -17.78 -6.70 -5.32
N THR A 143 -17.55 -7.58 -6.30
CA THR A 143 -18.50 -8.65 -6.65
C THR A 143 -18.74 -9.58 -5.46
N TYR A 144 -17.67 -10.05 -4.80
CA TYR A 144 -17.78 -10.89 -3.61
C TYR A 144 -18.51 -10.16 -2.46
N MET A 145 -18.15 -8.92 -2.17
CA MET A 145 -18.77 -8.13 -1.10
C MET A 145 -20.22 -7.74 -1.41
N SER A 146 -20.61 -7.62 -2.68
CA SER A 146 -22.01 -7.42 -3.07
C SER A 146 -22.86 -8.63 -2.70
N ILE A 147 -22.35 -9.84 -2.94
CA ILE A 147 -23.03 -11.09 -2.56
C ILE A 147 -23.10 -11.22 -1.03
N VAL A 148 -22.01 -10.93 -0.33
CA VAL A 148 -21.97 -10.90 1.15
C VAL A 148 -22.97 -9.90 1.71
N THR A 149 -23.05 -8.69 1.14
CA THR A 149 -24.00 -7.65 1.58
C THR A 149 -25.45 -8.12 1.42
N LEU A 150 -25.77 -8.73 0.27
CA LEU A 150 -27.11 -9.27 0.02
C LEU A 150 -27.49 -10.34 1.06
N ILE A 151 -26.59 -11.29 1.34
CA ILE A 151 -26.83 -12.36 2.32
C ILE A 151 -26.93 -11.80 3.75
N SER A 152 -26.02 -10.90 4.14
CA SER A 152 -26.03 -10.28 5.47
C SER A 152 -27.30 -9.46 5.73
N LEU A 153 -27.81 -8.74 4.74
CA LEU A 153 -29.04 -7.95 4.90
C LEU A 153 -30.32 -8.78 4.77
N ALA A 154 -30.35 -9.79 3.91
CA ALA A 154 -31.56 -10.60 3.67
C ALA A 154 -31.74 -11.74 4.68
N VAL A 155 -30.65 -12.26 5.27
CA VAL A 155 -30.68 -13.42 6.16
C VAL A 155 -30.25 -13.05 7.58
N ILE A 156 -29.04 -12.53 7.76
CA ILE A 156 -28.46 -12.29 9.11
C ILE A 156 -29.21 -11.18 9.85
N LEU A 157 -29.48 -10.05 9.19
CA LEU A 157 -30.13 -8.91 9.82
C LEU A 157 -31.54 -9.26 10.35
N PRO A 158 -32.44 -9.92 9.59
CA PRO A 158 -33.71 -10.39 10.12
C PRO A 158 -33.53 -11.34 11.31
N VAL A 159 -32.59 -12.29 11.24
CA VAL A 159 -32.33 -13.22 12.35
C VAL A 159 -31.90 -12.49 13.63
N ASN A 160 -31.09 -11.43 13.51
CA ASN A 160 -30.71 -10.59 14.65
C ASN A 160 -31.92 -9.87 15.26
N PHE A 161 -32.84 -9.37 14.43
CA PHE A 161 -34.06 -8.70 14.92
C PHE A 161 -35.02 -9.65 15.64
N HIS A 162 -34.98 -10.95 15.37
CA HIS A 162 -35.80 -11.95 16.09
C HIS A 162 -35.31 -12.21 17.53
N GLY A 163 -34.12 -11.73 17.90
CA GLY A 163 -33.63 -11.82 19.27
C GLY A 163 -34.42 -10.94 20.25
N ASP A 164 -34.49 -11.35 21.52
CA ASP A 164 -35.29 -10.73 22.58
C ASP A 164 -34.46 -10.09 23.71
N LEU A 165 -33.12 -10.06 23.58
CA LEU A 165 -32.26 -9.57 24.66
C LEU A 165 -32.22 -8.04 24.81
N ILE A 166 -32.50 -7.29 23.75
CA ILE A 166 -32.44 -5.82 23.74
C ILE A 166 -33.83 -5.25 23.60
N ALA A 167 -34.32 -4.61 24.68
CA ALA A 167 -35.66 -4.06 24.76
C ALA A 167 -35.85 -2.80 23.90
N ASP A 168 -34.89 -1.87 23.92
CA ASP A 168 -34.99 -0.59 23.20
C ASP A 168 -35.00 -0.79 21.67
N PRO A 169 -36.06 -0.39 20.95
CA PRO A 169 -36.12 -0.51 19.49
C PRO A 169 -35.13 0.39 18.75
N ASN A 170 -34.71 1.52 19.34
CA ASN A 170 -33.84 2.50 18.67
C ASN A 170 -32.35 2.24 18.86
N ASN A 171 -32.01 1.12 19.49
CA ASN A 171 -30.65 0.78 19.83
C ASN A 171 -29.96 -0.01 18.72
N PHE A 172 -28.76 0.44 18.33
CA PHE A 172 -27.92 -0.21 17.32
C PHE A 172 -27.68 -1.70 17.61
N ALA A 173 -27.46 -2.06 18.88
CA ALA A 173 -27.14 -3.42 19.27
C ALA A 173 -28.25 -4.43 18.91
N LYS A 174 -29.50 -3.98 18.73
CA LYS A 174 -30.63 -4.81 18.26
C LYS A 174 -30.42 -5.38 16.86
N THR A 175 -29.62 -4.71 16.03
CA THR A 175 -29.28 -5.15 14.66
C THR A 175 -28.12 -6.15 14.61
N THR A 176 -27.53 -6.45 15.77
CA THR A 176 -26.31 -7.27 15.88
C THR A 176 -26.60 -8.64 16.49
N ILE A 177 -25.65 -9.56 16.34
CA ILE A 177 -25.72 -10.91 16.93
C ILE A 177 -25.90 -10.88 18.47
N ALA A 178 -25.57 -9.77 19.14
CA ALA A 178 -25.76 -9.63 20.58
C ALA A 178 -27.23 -9.55 21.02
N ASN A 179 -28.17 -9.32 20.10
CA ASN A 179 -29.59 -9.43 20.42
C ASN A 179 -30.08 -10.88 20.53
N VAL A 180 -29.35 -11.85 19.97
CA VAL A 180 -29.71 -13.26 19.94
C VAL A 180 -29.23 -13.97 21.20
N ASP A 181 -30.05 -14.79 21.83
CA ASP A 181 -29.68 -15.55 23.04
C ASP A 181 -28.52 -16.56 22.79
N PRO A 182 -27.53 -16.69 23.70
CA PRO A 182 -26.42 -17.64 23.57
C PRO A 182 -26.81 -19.12 23.42
N ASP A 183 -27.98 -19.51 23.94
CA ASP A 183 -28.51 -20.87 23.86
C ASP A 183 -29.49 -21.08 22.69
N SER A 184 -29.76 -20.02 21.92
CA SER A 184 -30.68 -20.10 20.78
C SER A 184 -30.09 -20.88 19.60
N ALA A 185 -30.93 -21.70 18.96
CA ALA A 185 -30.60 -22.40 17.72
C ALA A 185 -30.32 -21.43 16.54
N LEU A 186 -30.73 -20.17 16.63
CA LEU A 186 -30.49 -19.13 15.61
C LEU A 186 -29.00 -18.86 15.36
N LEU A 187 -28.12 -19.20 16.30
CA LEU A 187 -26.67 -19.10 16.12
C LEU A 187 -26.14 -20.03 15.01
N TRP A 188 -26.85 -21.12 14.68
CA TRP A 188 -26.50 -21.97 13.54
C TRP A 188 -26.58 -21.26 12.19
N VAL A 189 -27.50 -20.30 12.05
CA VAL A 189 -27.61 -19.53 10.81
C VAL A 189 -26.32 -18.73 10.56
N HIS A 190 -25.78 -18.12 11.61
CA HIS A 190 -24.54 -17.34 11.56
C HIS A 190 -23.33 -18.21 11.16
N THR A 191 -23.23 -19.42 11.71
CA THR A 191 -22.11 -20.33 11.39
C THR A 191 -22.22 -20.90 9.97
N ILE A 192 -23.43 -21.26 9.52
CA ILE A 192 -23.68 -21.74 8.16
C ILE A 192 -23.37 -20.64 7.13
N VAL A 193 -23.81 -19.40 7.38
CA VAL A 193 -23.52 -18.26 6.49
C VAL A 193 -22.02 -17.96 6.45
N ALA A 194 -21.32 -18.04 7.58
CA ALA A 194 -19.87 -17.85 7.60
C ALA A 194 -19.12 -18.93 6.78
N LEU A 195 -19.58 -20.19 6.84
CA LEU A 195 -19.06 -21.26 5.98
C LEU A 195 -19.35 -20.97 4.50
N LEU A 196 -20.56 -20.51 4.17
CA LEU A 196 -20.92 -20.11 2.82
C LEU A 196 -20.00 -19.00 2.28
N TYR A 197 -19.67 -17.99 3.09
CA TYR A 197 -18.72 -16.93 2.74
C TYR A 197 -17.33 -17.49 2.41
N LEU A 198 -16.84 -18.44 3.22
CA LEU A 198 -15.57 -19.12 2.96
C LEU A 198 -15.56 -19.87 1.63
N VAL A 199 -16.61 -20.64 1.35
CA VAL A 199 -16.74 -21.39 0.09
C VAL A 199 -16.80 -20.44 -1.11
N LEU A 200 -17.64 -19.40 -1.02
CA LEU A 200 -17.79 -18.39 -2.07
C LEU A 200 -16.46 -17.67 -2.35
N ALA A 201 -15.74 -17.28 -1.30
CA ALA A 201 -14.44 -16.64 -1.44
C ALA A 201 -13.46 -17.56 -2.18
N PHE A 202 -13.39 -18.85 -1.82
CA PHE A 202 -12.47 -19.77 -2.48
C PHE A 202 -12.76 -19.90 -3.98
N PHE A 203 -14.02 -19.99 -4.39
CA PHE A 203 -14.40 -20.09 -5.81
C PHE A 203 -14.09 -18.81 -6.59
N ILE A 204 -14.49 -17.65 -6.08
CA ILE A 204 -14.24 -16.36 -6.75
C ILE A 204 -12.73 -16.11 -6.84
N MET A 205 -11.99 -16.30 -5.74
CA MET A 205 -10.54 -16.07 -5.72
C MET A 205 -9.78 -17.08 -6.58
N LYS A 206 -10.28 -18.32 -6.77
CA LYS A 206 -9.66 -19.30 -7.69
C LYS A 206 -9.63 -18.77 -9.12
N SER A 207 -10.74 -18.20 -9.60
CA SER A 207 -10.82 -17.63 -10.97
C SER A 207 -9.77 -16.54 -11.19
N ILE A 208 -9.62 -15.65 -10.21
CA ILE A 208 -8.65 -14.55 -10.21
C ILE A 208 -7.21 -15.09 -10.22
N LYS A 209 -6.95 -16.06 -9.34
CA LYS A 209 -5.62 -16.63 -9.15
C LYS A 209 -5.08 -17.30 -10.41
N THR A 210 -5.96 -17.91 -11.22
CA THR A 210 -5.55 -18.50 -12.51
C THR A 210 -5.04 -17.45 -13.50
N LYS A 211 -5.69 -16.29 -13.58
CA LYS A 211 -5.24 -15.16 -14.43
C LYS A 211 -3.88 -14.61 -13.97
N TYR A 212 -3.70 -14.43 -12.66
CA TYR A 212 -2.40 -14.02 -12.10
C TYR A 212 -1.30 -15.06 -12.32
N LEU A 213 -1.63 -16.35 -12.23
CA LEU A 213 -0.68 -17.42 -12.51
C LEU A 213 -0.23 -17.43 -13.97
N ALA A 214 -1.11 -17.07 -14.91
CA ALA A 214 -0.75 -16.92 -16.31
C ALA A 214 0.25 -15.75 -16.51
N SER A 215 -0.07 -14.57 -16.00
CA SER A 215 0.83 -13.40 -16.04
C SER A 215 2.17 -13.68 -15.34
N ARG A 216 2.18 -14.36 -14.19
CA ARG A 216 3.42 -14.76 -13.51
C ARG A 216 4.28 -15.72 -14.34
N LYS A 217 3.67 -16.60 -15.12
CA LYS A 217 4.43 -17.48 -16.02
C LYS A 217 5.11 -16.66 -17.12
N GLU A 218 4.46 -15.61 -17.62
CA GLU A 218 5.05 -14.69 -18.60
C GLU A 218 6.26 -13.94 -18.02
N ASP A 219 6.17 -13.46 -16.77
CA ASP A 219 7.31 -12.83 -16.08
C ASP A 219 8.55 -13.74 -15.97
N LEU A 220 8.35 -15.07 -15.98
CA LEU A 220 9.41 -16.09 -15.90
C LEU A 220 9.97 -16.49 -17.27
N LYS A 221 9.39 -16.02 -18.38
CA LYS A 221 9.87 -16.30 -19.76
C LYS A 221 10.94 -15.30 -20.20
N THR A 222 11.97 -15.08 -19.38
CA THR A 222 13.06 -14.15 -19.71
C THR A 222 14.28 -14.88 -20.30
N ARG A 223 14.91 -14.24 -21.30
CA ARG A 223 16.16 -14.69 -21.92
C ARG A 223 17.41 -14.24 -21.14
N THR A 224 17.23 -13.48 -20.06
CA THR A 224 18.33 -12.85 -19.33
C THR A 224 18.41 -13.38 -17.90
N LEU A 225 19.62 -13.71 -17.46
CA LEU A 225 19.91 -14.06 -16.07
C LEU A 225 20.72 -12.97 -15.39
N LEU A 226 20.39 -12.74 -14.12
CA LEU A 226 21.13 -11.87 -13.21
C LEU A 226 22.15 -12.71 -12.44
N PHE A 227 23.43 -12.45 -12.68
CA PHE A 227 24.55 -13.01 -11.94
C PHE A 227 24.98 -12.02 -10.85
N THR A 228 25.14 -12.50 -9.62
CA THR A 228 25.59 -11.71 -8.47
C THR A 228 26.81 -12.37 -7.83
N ASN A 229 27.68 -11.56 -7.20
CA ASN A 229 29.00 -11.98 -6.71
C ASN A 229 29.89 -12.56 -7.83
N LEU A 230 29.75 -12.04 -9.05
CA LEU A 230 30.61 -12.37 -10.17
C LEU A 230 31.74 -11.35 -10.18
N LYS A 231 32.95 -11.76 -9.76
CA LYS A 231 34.11 -10.85 -9.68
C LYS A 231 34.31 -10.16 -11.03
N ALA A 232 34.24 -8.83 -11.03
CA ALA A 232 34.39 -8.08 -12.27
C ALA A 232 35.76 -8.29 -12.89
N SER A 233 35.77 -8.69 -14.17
CA SER A 233 36.96 -8.92 -14.98
C SER A 233 36.64 -8.73 -16.46
N PRO A 234 37.55 -8.15 -17.28
CA PRO A 234 37.34 -8.04 -18.72
C PRO A 234 37.20 -9.40 -19.42
N SER A 235 37.68 -10.49 -18.79
CA SER A 235 37.58 -11.85 -19.33
C SER A 235 36.40 -12.66 -18.77
N ALA A 236 35.53 -12.08 -17.94
CA ALA A 236 34.48 -12.83 -17.25
C ALA A 236 33.46 -13.48 -18.19
N GLU A 237 33.11 -12.80 -19.29
CA GLU A 237 32.25 -13.34 -20.33
C GLU A 237 32.83 -14.63 -20.92
N LYS A 238 34.09 -14.58 -21.37
CA LYS A 238 34.82 -15.74 -21.90
C LYS A 238 34.95 -16.86 -20.86
N MET A 239 35.20 -16.50 -19.60
CA MET A 239 35.28 -17.46 -18.49
C MET A 239 33.95 -18.19 -18.26
N LEU A 240 32.81 -17.49 -18.38
CA LEU A 240 31.48 -18.10 -18.24
C LEU A 240 31.17 -19.05 -19.40
N ILE A 241 31.43 -18.65 -20.65
CA ILE A 241 31.22 -19.49 -21.83
C ILE A 241 32.06 -20.76 -21.71
N GLU A 242 33.36 -20.62 -21.43
CA GLU A 242 34.27 -21.76 -21.30
C GLU A 242 33.90 -22.66 -20.10
N PHE A 243 33.45 -22.07 -18.99
CA PHE A 243 32.96 -22.83 -17.84
C PHE A 243 31.80 -23.76 -18.23
N PHE A 244 30.79 -23.24 -18.92
CA PHE A 244 29.64 -24.05 -19.36
C PHE A 244 30.04 -25.10 -20.39
N ARG A 245 30.94 -24.77 -21.32
CA ARG A 245 31.52 -25.70 -22.29
C ARG A 245 32.24 -26.87 -21.62
N ARG A 246 33.09 -26.60 -20.62
CA ARG A 246 33.91 -27.62 -19.94
C ARG A 246 33.11 -28.56 -19.05
N TYR A 247 32.10 -28.04 -18.35
CA TYR A 247 31.32 -28.80 -17.36
C TYR A 247 30.02 -29.41 -17.89
N SER A 248 29.64 -29.12 -19.13
CA SER A 248 28.52 -29.77 -19.81
C SER A 248 28.82 -31.24 -20.14
N ARG A 249 27.79 -32.10 -20.05
CA ARG A 249 27.91 -33.55 -20.21
C ARG A 249 27.55 -33.95 -21.64
N GLY A 250 28.49 -34.56 -22.34
CA GLY A 250 28.30 -35.07 -23.69
C GLY A 250 28.67 -34.07 -24.78
N GLU A 251 29.18 -34.59 -25.89
CA GLU A 251 29.73 -33.82 -27.02
C GLU A 251 28.69 -32.89 -27.64
N LYS A 252 27.46 -33.38 -27.84
CA LYS A 252 26.31 -32.61 -28.37
C LYS A 252 25.87 -31.42 -27.51
N GLU A 253 26.10 -31.46 -26.20
CA GLU A 253 25.81 -30.29 -25.35
C GLU A 253 26.96 -29.27 -25.40
N ARG A 254 28.21 -29.74 -25.50
CA ARG A 254 29.39 -28.85 -25.67
C ARG A 254 29.32 -28.06 -26.98
N GLU A 255 28.88 -28.70 -28.05
CA GLU A 255 28.59 -28.08 -29.35
C GLU A 255 27.45 -27.04 -29.31
N ARG A 256 26.72 -26.89 -28.20
CA ARG A 256 25.73 -25.81 -28.05
C ARG A 256 26.28 -24.59 -27.31
N TYR A 257 27.36 -24.77 -26.54
CA TYR A 257 28.01 -23.71 -25.77
C TYR A 257 29.18 -23.14 -26.56
N HIS A 258 28.84 -22.32 -27.56
CA HIS A 258 29.79 -21.57 -28.38
C HIS A 258 29.73 -20.08 -28.08
N ASP A 259 30.61 -19.30 -28.70
CA ASP A 259 30.71 -17.85 -28.48
C ASP A 259 29.41 -17.11 -28.89
N THR A 260 28.54 -17.75 -29.69
CA THR A 260 27.19 -17.27 -30.07
C THR A 260 26.09 -17.58 -29.04
N MET A 261 26.43 -18.24 -27.93
CA MET A 261 25.49 -18.56 -26.85
C MET A 261 24.96 -17.30 -26.16
N LEU A 262 25.84 -16.32 -25.97
CA LEU A 262 25.53 -15.05 -25.34
C LEU A 262 25.22 -14.01 -26.42
N GLU A 263 24.12 -13.31 -26.24
CA GLU A 263 23.76 -12.17 -27.09
C GLU A 263 24.28 -10.86 -26.49
N SER A 264 24.23 -10.73 -25.17
CA SER A 264 24.82 -9.59 -24.47
C SER A 264 25.31 -9.96 -23.07
N PHE A 265 26.40 -9.32 -22.67
CA PHE A 265 26.98 -9.42 -21.34
C PHE A 265 27.21 -8.01 -20.78
N ASN A 266 26.37 -7.59 -19.84
CA ASN A 266 26.39 -6.23 -19.31
C ASN A 266 26.68 -6.24 -17.81
N TYR A 267 27.73 -5.54 -17.39
CA TYR A 267 27.96 -5.27 -15.96
C TYR A 267 26.98 -4.23 -15.43
N ALA A 268 26.62 -4.36 -14.15
CA ALA A 268 25.95 -3.30 -13.42
C ALA A 268 26.98 -2.30 -12.86
N TYR A 269 26.56 -1.06 -12.66
CA TYR A 269 27.42 0.03 -12.20
C TYR A 269 26.77 0.79 -11.05
N ASP A 270 27.58 1.42 -10.19
CA ASP A 270 27.06 2.32 -9.17
C ASP A 270 26.61 3.64 -9.81
N VAL A 271 25.30 3.77 -9.99
CA VAL A 271 24.69 4.94 -10.61
C VAL A 271 24.08 5.94 -9.62
N ASN A 272 24.18 5.73 -8.31
CA ASN A 272 23.50 6.60 -7.34
C ASN A 272 23.95 8.07 -7.45
N GLY A 273 25.26 8.30 -7.48
CA GLY A 273 25.83 9.65 -7.62
C GLY A 273 25.55 10.30 -8.98
N ILE A 274 25.71 9.53 -10.07
CA ILE A 274 25.51 10.04 -11.43
C ILE A 274 24.03 10.29 -11.76
N SER A 275 23.10 9.49 -11.22
CA SER A 275 21.66 9.66 -11.44
C SER A 275 21.18 11.01 -10.92
N LYS A 276 21.62 11.43 -9.73
CA LYS A 276 21.25 12.73 -9.15
C LYS A 276 21.72 13.89 -10.02
N VAL A 277 22.97 13.84 -10.50
CA VAL A 277 23.54 14.86 -11.39
C VAL A 277 22.88 14.84 -12.76
N PHE A 278 22.52 13.66 -13.27
CA PHE A 278 21.80 13.51 -14.52
C PHE A 278 20.38 14.07 -14.46
N GLU A 279 19.61 13.75 -13.41
CA GLU A 279 18.27 14.32 -13.19
C GLU A 279 18.31 15.85 -13.07
N GLU A 280 19.35 16.37 -12.41
CA GLU A 280 19.60 17.80 -12.30
C GLU A 280 20.00 18.44 -13.63
N ARG A 281 20.86 17.79 -14.40
CA ARG A 281 21.23 18.24 -15.75
C ARG A 281 20.04 18.25 -16.68
N GLN A 282 19.25 17.18 -16.72
CA GLN A 282 18.04 17.09 -17.54
C GLN A 282 17.02 18.14 -17.10
N ARG A 283 16.97 18.43 -15.79
CA ARG A 283 16.17 19.52 -15.26
C ARG A 283 16.59 20.88 -15.82
N VAL A 284 17.86 21.21 -15.71
CA VAL A 284 18.41 22.49 -16.20
C VAL A 284 18.32 22.57 -17.72
N HIS A 285 18.56 21.48 -18.44
CA HIS A 285 18.47 21.42 -19.91
C HIS A 285 17.05 21.75 -20.40
N GLN A 286 16.02 21.18 -19.78
CA GLN A 286 14.63 21.50 -20.10
C GLN A 286 14.30 22.98 -19.81
N LEU A 287 14.80 23.52 -18.70
CA LEU A 287 14.63 24.93 -18.35
C LEU A 287 15.33 25.85 -19.35
N ARG A 288 16.54 25.51 -19.79
CA ARG A 288 17.29 26.25 -20.83
C ARG A 288 16.56 26.23 -22.17
N GLN A 289 16.17 25.04 -22.66
CA GLN A 289 15.45 24.93 -23.94
C GLN A 289 14.18 25.77 -23.96
N HIS A 290 13.46 25.81 -22.83
CA HIS A 290 12.28 26.64 -22.74
C HIS A 290 12.62 28.13 -22.69
N ALA A 291 13.62 28.54 -21.92
CA ALA A 291 14.09 29.93 -21.87
C ALA A 291 14.49 30.44 -23.27
N GLU A 292 15.11 29.60 -24.09
CA GLU A 292 15.44 29.93 -25.50
C GLU A 292 14.18 30.15 -26.35
N ARG A 293 13.16 29.31 -26.20
CA ARG A 293 11.87 29.48 -26.91
C ARG A 293 11.19 30.80 -26.53
N MET A 294 11.24 31.18 -25.25
CA MET A 294 10.65 32.44 -24.77
C MET A 294 11.37 33.66 -25.31
N ILE A 295 12.71 33.62 -25.33
CA ILE A 295 13.53 34.69 -25.94
C ILE A 295 13.23 34.80 -27.44
N ASN A 296 13.12 33.67 -28.15
CA ASN A 296 12.75 33.66 -29.56
C ASN A 296 11.32 34.21 -29.81
N ALA A 297 10.43 34.09 -28.82
CA ALA A 297 9.09 34.69 -28.83
C ALA A 297 9.09 36.18 -28.39
N GLY A 298 10.27 36.78 -28.14
CA GLY A 298 10.41 38.18 -27.75
C GLY A 298 10.20 38.46 -26.26
N GLN A 299 10.11 37.43 -25.41
CA GLN A 299 9.92 37.56 -23.96
C GLN A 299 11.22 37.22 -23.22
N ARG A 300 11.78 38.20 -22.50
CA ARG A 300 12.95 38.01 -21.63
C ARG A 300 12.51 37.90 -20.18
N GLU A 301 12.87 36.81 -19.53
CA GLU A 301 12.58 36.56 -18.11
C GLU A 301 13.85 36.68 -17.26
N HIS A 302 13.68 37.16 -16.03
CA HIS A 302 14.74 37.29 -15.04
C HIS A 302 14.49 36.35 -13.85
N MET A 303 15.58 35.81 -13.29
CA MET A 303 15.52 34.87 -12.16
C MET A 303 15.96 35.53 -10.85
N TRP A 304 15.39 35.09 -9.73
CA TRP A 304 15.86 35.44 -8.40
C TRP A 304 17.00 34.51 -7.97
N THR A 305 18.05 35.07 -7.37
CA THR A 305 19.24 34.30 -6.91
C THR A 305 18.92 33.38 -5.72
N HIS A 306 18.02 33.79 -4.83
CA HIS A 306 17.66 33.06 -3.61
C HIS A 306 16.40 32.17 -3.78
N THR A 307 16.38 31.02 -3.09
CA THR A 307 15.32 29.98 -3.12
C THR A 307 13.99 30.40 -2.52
N LEU A 308 13.96 31.48 -1.74
CA LEU A 308 12.77 32.04 -1.09
C LEU A 308 12.68 33.50 -1.50
N GLY A 309 12.28 33.74 -2.75
CA GLY A 309 12.15 35.09 -3.32
C GLY A 309 11.52 36.06 -2.31
N CYS A 310 12.31 37.03 -1.86
CA CYS A 310 11.93 38.13 -0.96
C CYS A 310 11.22 37.75 0.37
N CYS A 311 11.58 36.63 1.02
CA CYS A 311 11.09 36.31 2.38
C CYS A 311 12.22 36.30 3.42
N CYS A 312 13.12 37.28 3.39
CA CYS A 312 14.06 37.48 4.49
C CYS A 312 13.46 38.45 5.51
N LEU A 313 13.52 38.13 6.81
CA LEU A 313 13.08 39.05 7.89
C LEU A 313 13.83 40.39 7.83
N CYS A 314 15.01 40.42 7.20
CA CYS A 314 15.77 41.64 6.93
C CYS A 314 15.04 42.68 6.07
N CYS A 315 14.12 42.29 5.19
CA CYS A 315 13.39 43.22 4.33
C CYS A 315 12.18 43.89 5.01
N TRP A 316 11.74 43.38 6.18
CA TRP A 316 10.52 43.85 6.82
C TRP A 316 10.74 45.05 7.75
N GLU A 317 11.92 45.17 8.40
CA GLU A 317 12.14 46.22 9.41
C GLU A 317 13.12 47.32 9.03
N ASN A 318 14.12 47.09 8.16
CA ASN A 318 15.23 48.05 8.02
C ASN A 318 15.56 48.55 6.60
N GLY A 319 14.77 48.23 5.57
CA GLY A 319 14.92 48.88 4.25
C GLY A 319 16.31 48.78 3.59
N TRP A 320 17.19 47.89 4.06
CA TRP A 320 18.47 47.63 3.41
C TRP A 320 18.22 46.60 2.31
N ALA A 321 18.32 47.09 1.08
CA ALA A 321 18.23 46.30 -0.13
C ALA A 321 19.29 45.18 -0.11
N CYS A 322 18.90 43.97 0.31
CA CYS A 322 19.54 42.77 -0.22
C CYS A 322 19.25 42.80 -1.72
N GLY A 323 20.22 43.30 -2.49
CA GLY A 323 20.02 43.77 -3.86
C GLY A 323 19.29 42.77 -4.75
N PRO A 324 18.47 43.26 -5.70
CA PRO A 324 17.86 42.41 -6.70
C PRO A 324 18.95 42.08 -7.73
N ASN A 325 19.82 41.12 -7.43
CA ASN A 325 20.68 40.53 -8.44
C ASN A 325 19.80 39.64 -9.33
N GLN A 326 18.92 40.27 -10.11
CA GLN A 326 18.20 39.63 -11.19
C GLN A 326 19.22 39.25 -12.26
N MET A 327 19.42 37.95 -12.45
CA MET A 327 20.28 37.44 -13.51
C MET A 327 19.43 37.01 -14.70
N ASP A 328 20.01 37.05 -15.90
CA ASP A 328 19.39 36.46 -17.09
C ASP A 328 19.22 34.96 -16.87
N CYS A 329 17.96 34.48 -16.92
CA CYS A 329 17.62 33.07 -16.76
C CYS A 329 18.40 32.19 -17.74
N LEU A 330 18.56 32.63 -18.99
CA LEU A 330 19.18 31.81 -20.03
C LEU A 330 20.67 31.62 -19.74
N GLU A 331 21.38 32.68 -19.38
CA GLU A 331 22.81 32.61 -19.12
C GLU A 331 23.10 31.78 -17.87
N TYR A 332 22.28 31.93 -16.82
CA TYR A 332 22.36 31.08 -15.63
C TYR A 332 22.19 29.60 -15.95
N TYR A 333 21.11 29.21 -16.63
CA TYR A 333 20.86 27.81 -16.96
C TYR A 333 21.88 27.25 -17.96
N ARG A 334 22.41 28.08 -18.87
CA ARG A 334 23.48 27.70 -19.80
C ARG A 334 24.77 27.37 -19.04
N GLU A 335 25.17 28.20 -18.09
CA GLU A 335 26.40 27.97 -17.33
C GLU A 335 26.26 26.80 -16.36
N GLU A 336 25.11 26.68 -15.70
CA GLU A 336 24.81 25.55 -14.83
C GLU A 336 24.77 24.22 -15.62
N GLU A 337 24.21 24.20 -16.83
CA GLU A 337 24.22 23.01 -17.69
C GLU A 337 25.66 22.59 -18.06
N LYS A 338 26.54 23.55 -18.41
CA LYS A 338 27.95 23.26 -18.69
C LYS A 338 28.63 22.65 -17.46
N HIS A 339 28.46 23.27 -16.30
CA HIS A 339 29.03 22.80 -15.05
C HIS A 339 28.56 21.37 -14.71
N LEU A 340 27.26 21.11 -14.82
CA LEU A 340 26.66 19.79 -14.60
C LEU A 340 27.12 18.77 -15.65
N THR A 341 27.31 19.17 -16.91
CA THR A 341 27.80 18.30 -17.99
C THR A 341 29.22 17.83 -17.71
N ILE A 342 30.11 18.75 -17.29
CA ILE A 342 31.50 18.41 -16.90
C ILE A 342 31.50 17.47 -15.69
N LYS A 343 30.69 17.77 -14.67
CA LYS A 343 30.54 16.93 -13.48
C LYS A 343 30.03 15.53 -13.83
N TYR A 344 29.03 15.45 -14.72
CA TYR A 344 28.47 14.21 -15.22
C TYR A 344 29.52 13.37 -15.97
N GLN A 345 30.27 13.95 -16.90
CA GLN A 345 31.32 13.22 -17.65
C GLN A 345 32.41 12.66 -16.73
N ARG A 346 32.87 13.44 -15.74
CA ARG A 346 33.85 12.97 -14.74
C ARG A 346 33.32 11.81 -13.91
N LEU A 347 32.05 11.88 -13.49
CA LEU A 347 31.42 10.80 -12.74
C LEU A 347 31.20 9.56 -13.61
N LEU A 348 30.79 9.74 -14.87
CA LEU A 348 30.60 8.65 -15.83
C LEU A 348 31.89 7.86 -16.04
N ALA A 349 33.02 8.53 -16.28
CA ALA A 349 34.31 7.87 -16.44
C ALA A 349 34.71 7.06 -15.20
N ARG A 350 34.51 7.61 -14.00
CA ARG A 350 34.76 6.90 -12.74
C ARG A 350 33.86 5.68 -12.57
N THR A 351 32.56 5.85 -12.83
CA THR A 351 31.57 4.77 -12.72
C THR A 351 31.89 3.63 -13.69
N LEU A 352 32.22 3.93 -14.95
CA LEU A 352 32.55 2.90 -15.95
C LEU A 352 33.87 2.16 -15.65
N SER A 353 34.82 2.82 -14.97
CA SER A 353 36.09 2.19 -14.57
C SER A 353 35.96 1.15 -13.46
N ALA A 354 34.87 1.18 -12.69
CA ALA A 354 34.64 0.33 -11.53
C ALA A 354 33.27 -0.38 -11.60
N PRO A 355 33.13 -1.42 -12.44
CA PRO A 355 31.92 -2.24 -12.49
C PRO A 355 31.65 -2.95 -11.15
N LEU A 356 30.37 -3.17 -10.86
CA LEU A 356 29.93 -3.97 -9.71
C LEU A 356 30.12 -5.47 -9.99
N ASP A 357 30.18 -6.28 -8.94
CA ASP A 357 30.19 -7.75 -9.03
C ASP A 357 28.80 -8.33 -9.37
N VAL A 358 28.07 -7.65 -10.25
CA VAL A 358 26.71 -7.97 -10.71
C VAL A 358 26.68 -7.80 -12.23
N ALA A 359 26.15 -8.80 -12.94
CA ALA A 359 26.08 -8.80 -14.40
C ALA A 359 24.74 -9.34 -14.89
N PHE A 360 24.21 -8.74 -15.94
CA PHE A 360 23.06 -9.19 -16.70
C PHE A 360 23.56 -9.91 -17.96
N VAL A 361 23.17 -11.16 -18.12
CA VAL A 361 23.64 -12.03 -19.20
C VAL A 361 22.45 -12.50 -20.01
N THR A 362 22.36 -12.05 -21.26
CA THR A 362 21.27 -12.40 -22.17
C THR A 362 21.70 -13.52 -23.10
N PHE A 363 20.89 -14.56 -23.15
CA PHE A 363 21.13 -15.75 -23.96
C PHE A 363 20.35 -15.67 -25.28
N SER A 364 20.89 -16.33 -26.31
CA SER A 364 20.28 -16.42 -27.64
C SER A 364 18.88 -17.06 -27.67
N SER A 365 18.54 -17.84 -26.64
CA SER A 365 17.21 -18.47 -26.51
C SER A 365 16.80 -18.61 -25.05
N GLU A 366 15.49 -18.55 -24.80
CA GLU A 366 14.89 -18.78 -23.48
C GLU A 366 15.24 -20.18 -22.95
N GLN A 367 15.30 -21.17 -23.84
CA GLN A 367 15.67 -22.53 -23.47
C GLN A 367 17.12 -22.61 -22.96
N MET A 368 18.02 -21.85 -23.60
CA MET A 368 19.42 -21.77 -23.18
C MET A 368 19.53 -21.15 -21.79
N CYS A 369 18.84 -20.03 -21.57
CA CYS A 369 18.72 -19.36 -20.26
C CYS A 369 18.25 -20.34 -19.17
N ARG A 370 17.14 -21.05 -19.39
CA ARG A 370 16.60 -22.05 -18.44
C ARG A 370 17.59 -23.17 -18.14
N ARG A 371 18.26 -23.70 -19.16
CA ARG A 371 19.27 -24.76 -19.01
C ARG A 371 20.47 -24.29 -18.19
N VAL A 372 20.98 -23.09 -18.46
CA VAL A 372 22.09 -22.48 -17.73
C VAL A 372 21.73 -22.28 -16.26
N TYR A 373 20.53 -21.75 -16.00
CA TYR A 373 20.01 -21.58 -14.64
C TYR A 373 19.92 -22.94 -13.90
N ALA A 374 19.36 -23.95 -14.55
CA ALA A 374 19.27 -25.32 -14.01
C ALA A 374 20.65 -25.93 -13.74
N HIS A 375 21.61 -25.71 -14.63
CA HIS A 375 22.98 -26.17 -14.46
C HIS A 375 23.65 -25.53 -13.25
N MET A 376 23.57 -24.19 -13.13
CA MET A 376 24.13 -23.45 -12.00
C MET A 376 23.53 -23.87 -10.66
N ALA A 377 22.22 -24.11 -10.58
CA ALA A 377 21.59 -24.57 -9.34
C ALA A 377 22.04 -25.98 -8.93
N ARG A 378 22.16 -26.92 -9.89
CA ARG A 378 22.68 -28.27 -9.60
C ARG A 378 24.11 -28.23 -9.06
N MET A 379 24.93 -27.36 -9.61
CA MET A 379 26.35 -27.24 -9.26
C MET A 379 26.54 -26.69 -7.83
N LYS A 380 25.62 -25.86 -7.33
CA LYS A 380 25.62 -25.42 -5.92
C LYS A 380 25.45 -26.57 -4.93
N HIS A 381 24.73 -27.62 -5.31
CA HIS A 381 24.51 -28.80 -4.49
C HIS A 381 25.55 -29.91 -4.70
N CYS A 382 26.49 -29.74 -5.65
CA CYS A 382 27.56 -30.70 -5.88
C CYS A 382 28.63 -30.61 -4.78
N ARG A 383 29.05 -31.75 -4.22
CA ARG A 383 30.09 -31.81 -3.17
C ARG A 383 31.53 -31.69 -3.70
N GLN A 384 31.75 -31.86 -5.01
CA GLN A 384 33.10 -31.88 -5.61
C GLN A 384 33.69 -30.47 -5.72
N ARG A 385 34.87 -30.26 -5.11
CA ARG A 385 35.54 -28.95 -5.03
C ARG A 385 36.12 -28.46 -6.36
N CYS A 386 36.57 -29.37 -7.23
CA CYS A 386 37.11 -29.04 -8.56
C CYS A 386 36.03 -28.45 -9.49
N VAL A 387 34.79 -28.95 -9.38
CA VAL A 387 33.63 -28.50 -10.15
C VAL A 387 33.20 -27.06 -9.81
N GLN A 388 33.61 -26.60 -8.62
CA GLN A 388 33.20 -25.32 -8.04
C GLN A 388 34.20 -24.19 -8.26
N LEU A 389 35.42 -24.53 -8.67
CA LEU A 389 36.47 -23.58 -9.00
C LEU A 389 36.89 -23.83 -10.46
N ALA A 390 36.45 -22.97 -11.36
CA ALA A 390 36.87 -23.06 -12.75
C ALA A 390 38.19 -22.28 -12.91
N CYS A 391 39.28 -22.99 -13.18
CA CYS A 391 40.56 -22.38 -13.49
C CYS A 391 40.64 -22.10 -15.01
N TYR A 392 40.78 -20.82 -15.37
CA TYR A 392 40.95 -20.35 -16.74
C TYR A 392 42.29 -19.59 -16.85
N PRO A 393 42.97 -19.60 -18.02
CA PRO A 393 44.15 -18.76 -18.24
C PRO A 393 43.78 -17.28 -18.13
N GLY A 394 44.05 -16.67 -16.97
CA GLY A 394 43.67 -15.28 -16.66
C GLY A 394 42.69 -15.09 -15.49
N GLY A 395 42.27 -16.15 -14.79
CA GLY A 395 41.49 -16.02 -13.56
C GLY A 395 40.83 -17.30 -13.05
N THR A 396 40.23 -17.22 -11.85
CA THR A 396 39.41 -18.27 -11.26
C THR A 396 37.97 -17.80 -11.08
N LEU A 397 37.01 -18.59 -11.56
CA LEU A 397 35.58 -18.36 -11.31
C LEU A 397 35.12 -19.25 -10.15
N ASP A 398 34.76 -18.63 -9.02
CA ASP A 398 34.19 -19.33 -7.87
C ASP A 398 32.65 -19.41 -7.99
N VAL A 399 32.18 -20.56 -8.43
CA VAL A 399 30.76 -20.85 -8.68
C VAL A 399 29.96 -20.92 -7.37
N ARG A 400 30.60 -21.20 -6.22
CA ARG A 400 29.89 -21.25 -4.92
C ARG A 400 29.41 -19.88 -4.48
N ARG A 401 30.23 -18.85 -4.71
CA ARG A 401 29.91 -17.47 -4.31
C ARG A 401 28.92 -16.83 -5.27
N CYS A 402 28.95 -17.23 -6.53
CA CYS A 402 28.03 -16.74 -7.54
C CYS A 402 26.58 -17.14 -7.24
N ALA A 403 25.66 -16.18 -7.28
CA ALA A 403 24.23 -16.46 -7.22
C ALA A 403 23.53 -15.96 -8.48
N VAL A 404 22.72 -16.84 -9.06
CA VAL A 404 22.04 -16.64 -10.33
C VAL A 404 20.54 -16.57 -10.07
N TYR A 405 19.89 -15.60 -10.70
CA TYR A 405 18.45 -15.36 -10.64
C TYR A 405 17.94 -15.08 -12.05
N TYR A 406 16.66 -15.31 -12.32
CA TYR A 406 16.04 -14.72 -13.51
C TYR A 406 16.09 -13.20 -13.39
N ALA A 407 16.50 -12.53 -14.46
CA ALA A 407 16.54 -11.08 -14.45
C ALA A 407 15.10 -10.54 -14.41
N PRO A 408 14.79 -9.59 -13.50
CA PRO A 408 13.52 -8.85 -13.53
C PRO A 408 13.46 -7.97 -14.79
N GLU A 409 12.31 -7.40 -15.13
CA GLU A 409 12.24 -6.43 -16.23
C GLU A 409 13.12 -5.20 -15.94
N PRO A 410 13.75 -4.56 -16.94
CA PRO A 410 14.64 -3.42 -16.73
C PRO A 410 14.00 -2.24 -15.98
N GLU A 411 12.70 -2.01 -16.19
CA GLU A 411 11.93 -0.96 -15.49
C GLU A 411 11.69 -1.27 -14.01
N ASP A 412 11.67 -2.56 -13.65
CA ASP A 412 11.49 -3.04 -12.27
C ASP A 412 12.81 -2.98 -11.47
N VAL A 413 13.97 -2.93 -12.15
CA VAL A 413 15.28 -2.79 -11.50
C VAL A 413 15.43 -1.38 -10.91
N ASN A 414 15.73 -1.31 -9.61
CA ASN A 414 16.08 -0.07 -8.95
C ASN A 414 17.62 0.13 -8.98
N TRP A 415 18.09 0.69 -10.10
CA TRP A 415 19.51 0.87 -10.41
C TRP A 415 20.31 1.62 -9.32
N GLN A 416 19.68 2.59 -8.63
CA GLN A 416 20.33 3.40 -7.59
C GLN A 416 20.70 2.59 -6.34
N ASN A 417 20.03 1.46 -6.09
CA ASN A 417 20.21 0.64 -4.90
C ASN A 417 21.08 -0.61 -5.13
N LEU A 418 21.52 -0.87 -6.37
CA LEU A 418 22.32 -2.06 -6.70
C LEU A 418 23.72 -2.06 -6.06
N SER A 419 24.27 -0.88 -5.76
CA SER A 419 25.63 -0.73 -5.24
C SER A 419 25.76 -0.99 -3.73
N HIS A 420 24.66 -1.10 -2.98
CA HIS A 420 24.71 -1.33 -1.55
C HIS A 420 25.32 -2.70 -1.20
N SER A 421 26.35 -2.70 -0.35
CA SER A 421 26.93 -3.93 0.18
C SER A 421 25.93 -4.66 1.08
N ARG A 422 25.95 -6.01 1.07
CA ARG A 422 24.99 -6.83 1.83
C ARG A 422 25.02 -6.56 3.34
N CYS A 423 26.21 -6.37 3.90
CA CYS A 423 26.38 -6.09 5.33
C CYS A 423 25.82 -4.71 5.70
N PHE A 424 26.13 -3.69 4.90
CA PHE A 424 25.59 -2.34 5.11
C PHE A 424 24.07 -2.32 4.94
N TRP A 425 23.55 -3.05 3.95
CA TRP A 425 22.10 -3.19 3.75
C TRP A 425 21.42 -3.84 4.97
N TRP A 426 21.97 -4.91 5.54
CA TRP A 426 21.42 -5.54 6.74
C TRP A 426 21.47 -4.62 7.96
N PHE A 427 22.58 -3.92 8.15
CA PHE A 427 22.71 -2.93 9.23
C PHE A 427 21.63 -1.84 9.11
N LYS A 428 21.49 -1.26 7.91
CA LYS A 428 20.44 -0.28 7.58
C LYS A 428 19.05 -0.85 7.83
N ALA A 429 18.80 -2.07 7.38
CA ALA A 429 17.51 -2.74 7.56
C ALA A 429 17.17 -2.95 9.03
N VAL A 430 18.12 -3.40 9.86
CA VAL A 430 17.89 -3.57 11.31
C VAL A 430 17.55 -2.24 11.97
N ILE A 431 18.36 -1.20 11.75
CA ILE A 431 18.13 0.12 12.36
C ILE A 431 16.77 0.69 11.94
N VAL A 432 16.47 0.70 10.63
CA VAL A 432 15.23 1.26 10.12
C VAL A 432 14.02 0.48 10.66
N ASN A 433 14.10 -0.85 10.75
CA ASN A 433 12.99 -1.64 11.31
C ASN A 433 12.85 -1.48 12.83
N VAL A 434 13.93 -1.26 13.57
CA VAL A 434 13.87 -0.94 15.01
C VAL A 434 13.21 0.43 15.21
N ILE A 435 13.64 1.46 14.48
CA ILE A 435 13.02 2.79 14.53
C ILE A 435 11.55 2.71 14.14
N LEU A 436 11.23 1.99 13.06
CA LEU A 436 9.85 1.75 12.65
C LEU A 436 9.06 1.11 13.79
N CYS A 437 9.55 0.03 14.41
CA CYS A 437 8.88 -0.63 15.52
C CYS A 437 8.59 0.34 16.69
N MET A 438 9.55 1.19 17.05
CA MET A 438 9.38 2.21 18.09
C MET A 438 8.31 3.25 17.73
N ILE A 439 8.35 3.77 16.50
CA ILE A 439 7.36 4.72 16.00
C ILE A 439 5.96 4.08 15.99
N LEU A 440 5.85 2.85 15.48
CA LEU A 440 4.60 2.11 15.42
C LEU A 440 4.06 1.83 16.84
N PHE A 441 4.92 1.50 17.82
CA PHE A 441 4.52 1.33 19.21
C PHE A 441 3.87 2.60 19.79
N ILE A 442 4.46 3.78 19.54
CA ILE A 442 3.90 5.06 19.98
C ILE A 442 2.54 5.32 19.33
N PHE A 443 2.43 5.12 18.01
CA PHE A 443 1.19 5.40 17.27
C PHE A 443 0.08 4.36 17.46
N THR A 444 0.38 3.13 17.89
CA THR A 444 -0.65 2.10 18.18
C THR A 444 -1.54 2.43 19.36
N THR A 445 -1.21 3.47 20.13
CA THR A 445 -1.97 3.89 21.31
C THR A 445 -2.64 5.25 21.06
N PRO A 446 -3.76 5.32 20.30
CA PRO A 446 -4.56 6.55 20.20
C PRO A 446 -4.88 7.15 21.57
N SER A 447 -4.96 6.33 22.62
CA SER A 447 -5.21 6.79 24.00
C SER A 447 -4.08 7.64 24.58
N VAL A 448 -2.81 7.52 24.15
CA VAL A 448 -1.72 8.40 24.61
C VAL A 448 -1.97 9.80 24.11
N ILE A 449 -2.41 9.92 22.86
CA ILE A 449 -2.69 11.20 22.22
C ILE A 449 -4.02 11.76 22.73
N MET A 450 -5.04 10.92 22.94
CA MET A 450 -6.29 11.34 23.57
C MET A 450 -6.08 11.81 25.00
N ASN A 451 -5.24 11.12 25.79
CA ASN A 451 -4.89 11.55 27.15
C ASN A 451 -4.13 12.89 27.14
N LEU A 452 -3.22 13.09 26.18
CA LEU A 452 -2.55 14.37 25.96
C LEU A 452 -3.55 15.47 25.56
N LEU A 453 -4.51 15.15 24.70
CA LEU A 453 -5.59 16.07 24.31
C LEU A 453 -6.45 16.45 25.52
N ASP A 454 -6.87 15.46 26.33
CA ASP A 454 -7.67 15.69 27.54
C ASP A 454 -6.91 16.55 28.56
N GLU A 455 -5.59 16.37 28.68
CA GLU A 455 -4.72 17.24 29.49
C GLU A 455 -4.67 18.69 28.95
N LEU A 456 -4.75 18.86 27.63
CA LEU A 456 -4.93 20.16 26.95
C LEU A 456 -6.35 20.73 27.05
N ARG A 457 -7.26 20.11 27.82
CA ARG A 457 -8.66 20.55 28.06
C ARG A 457 -9.49 20.79 26.79
N TYR A 458 -9.25 20.07 25.69
CA TYR A 458 -10.01 20.29 24.44
C TYR A 458 -11.53 20.11 24.62
N ARG A 459 -11.97 19.16 25.48
CA ARG A 459 -13.39 18.93 25.75
C ARG A 459 -14.09 20.18 26.27
N LYS A 460 -13.48 20.89 27.23
CA LYS A 460 -14.03 22.14 27.77
C LYS A 460 -14.07 23.26 26.73
N ALA A 461 -13.09 23.31 25.83
CA ALA A 461 -13.08 24.27 24.73
C ALA A 461 -14.16 23.98 23.67
N LEU A 462 -14.45 22.71 23.39
CA LEU A 462 -15.49 22.31 22.44
C LEU A 462 -16.90 22.36 23.05
N GLU A 463 -17.06 22.02 24.33
CA GLU A 463 -18.33 22.16 25.05
C GLU A 463 -18.74 23.65 25.15
N ALA A 464 -17.77 24.57 25.25
CA ALA A 464 -18.02 26.02 25.15
C ALA A 464 -18.57 26.47 23.78
N LEU A 465 -18.40 25.66 22.72
CA LEU A 465 -18.97 25.90 21.38
C LEU A 465 -20.37 25.28 21.22
N ASN A 466 -20.96 24.75 22.29
CA ASN A 466 -22.35 24.27 22.41
C ASN A 466 -22.81 23.29 21.31
N SER A 467 -21.90 22.47 20.78
CA SER A 467 -22.21 21.49 19.73
C SER A 467 -21.72 20.08 20.13
N PRO A 468 -22.59 19.24 20.74
CA PRO A 468 -22.22 17.89 21.19
C PRO A 468 -21.76 16.98 20.04
N ALA A 469 -22.14 17.29 18.80
CA ALA A 469 -21.65 16.60 17.61
C ALA A 469 -20.13 16.76 17.39
N LEU A 470 -19.54 17.93 17.67
CA LEU A 470 -18.10 18.15 17.44
C LEU A 470 -17.23 17.30 18.37
N VAL A 471 -17.68 17.05 19.60
CA VAL A 471 -16.93 16.25 20.60
C VAL A 471 -16.79 14.79 20.14
N ASN A 472 -17.81 14.24 19.48
CA ASN A 472 -17.81 12.85 18.98
C ASN A 472 -16.98 12.66 17.70
N ILE A 473 -16.73 13.74 16.98
CA ILE A 473 -16.05 13.74 15.67
C ILE A 473 -14.52 13.73 15.82
N VAL A 474 -13.99 14.42 16.83
CA VAL A 474 -12.53 14.58 17.03
C VAL A 474 -11.80 13.23 17.10
N PRO A 475 -12.25 12.22 17.87
CA PRO A 475 -11.59 10.91 17.91
C PRO A 475 -11.59 10.21 16.55
N VAL A 476 -12.69 10.33 15.77
CA VAL A 476 -12.81 9.72 14.44
C VAL A 476 -11.86 10.38 13.44
N PHE A 477 -11.78 11.72 13.43
CA PHE A 477 -10.84 12.44 12.57
C PHE A 477 -9.39 12.17 12.95
N LEU A 478 -9.09 12.11 14.24
CA LEU A 478 -7.77 11.80 14.76
C LEU A 478 -7.34 10.37 14.36
N LEU A 479 -8.25 9.41 14.44
CA LEU A 479 -8.02 8.05 13.94
C LEU A 479 -7.83 8.03 12.42
N LEU A 480 -8.59 8.79 11.65
CA LEU A 480 -8.40 8.89 10.19
C LEU A 480 -7.04 9.52 9.84
N LEU A 481 -6.64 10.57 10.55
CA LEU A 481 -5.35 11.23 10.37
C LEU A 481 -4.19 10.27 10.65
N PHE A 482 -4.22 9.57 11.78
CA PHE A 482 -3.17 8.60 12.11
C PHE A 482 -3.20 7.39 11.18
N SER A 483 -4.39 6.88 10.89
CA SER A 483 -4.56 5.80 9.92
C SER A 483 -3.96 6.20 8.57
N SER A 484 -4.07 7.46 8.14
CA SER A 484 -3.42 8.00 6.92
C SER A 484 -1.90 8.18 7.03
N LEU A 485 -1.39 8.61 8.19
CA LEU A 485 0.04 8.87 8.42
C LEU A 485 0.86 7.57 8.49
N LEU A 486 0.29 6.55 9.10
CA LEU A 486 0.96 5.29 9.43
C LEU A 486 1.52 4.57 8.19
N PRO A 487 0.74 4.41 7.10
CA PRO A 487 1.23 3.82 5.86
C PRO A 487 2.28 4.68 5.16
N ALA A 488 2.24 6.01 5.32
CA ALA A 488 3.29 6.90 4.82
C ALA A 488 4.63 6.68 5.55
N VAL A 489 4.59 6.48 6.88
CA VAL A 489 5.79 6.11 7.66
C VAL A 489 6.35 4.76 7.23
N VAL A 490 5.50 3.76 6.98
CA VAL A 490 5.93 2.46 6.45
C VAL A 490 6.52 2.58 5.04
N TYR A 491 5.91 3.41 4.18
CA TYR A 491 6.45 3.69 2.85
C TYR A 491 7.86 4.31 2.93
N LEU A 492 8.03 5.32 3.78
CA LEU A 492 9.32 5.98 3.98
C LEU A 492 10.37 5.01 4.52
N SER A 493 10.01 4.14 5.48
CA SER A 493 10.96 3.16 6.02
C SER A 493 11.43 2.16 4.97
N GLU A 494 10.54 1.65 4.12
CA GLU A 494 10.93 0.73 3.04
C GLU A 494 11.73 1.42 1.93
N SER A 495 11.37 2.66 1.58
CA SER A 495 12.13 3.46 0.62
C SER A 495 13.54 3.75 1.14
N LEU A 496 13.67 4.01 2.45
CA LEU A 496 14.97 4.17 3.09
C LEU A 496 15.80 2.89 3.06
N ILE A 497 15.23 1.69 3.16
CA ILE A 497 16.03 0.43 3.10
C ILE A 497 16.72 0.27 1.74
N GLY A 498 16.05 0.66 0.65
CA GLY A 498 16.59 0.64 -0.70
C GLY A 498 16.71 -0.78 -1.26
N HIS A 499 15.60 -1.32 -1.77
CA HIS A 499 15.55 -2.64 -2.40
C HIS A 499 16.04 -2.60 -3.86
N TRP A 500 16.54 -3.74 -4.36
CA TRP A 500 17.03 -3.86 -5.75
C TRP A 500 15.93 -3.86 -6.80
N THR A 501 14.69 -4.24 -6.45
CA THR A 501 13.56 -4.24 -7.37
C THR A 501 12.36 -3.49 -6.78
N LYS A 502 11.67 -2.71 -7.62
CA LYS A 502 10.48 -1.94 -7.24
C LYS A 502 9.36 -2.89 -6.78
N SER A 503 9.18 -4.00 -7.47
CA SER A 503 8.22 -5.04 -7.10
C SER A 503 8.40 -5.55 -5.67
N LYS A 504 9.66 -5.78 -5.25
CA LYS A 504 9.97 -6.25 -3.90
C LYS A 504 9.69 -5.18 -2.86
N GLU A 505 10.00 -3.93 -3.16
CA GLU A 505 9.68 -2.77 -2.33
C GLU A 505 8.15 -2.65 -2.12
N HIS A 506 7.36 -2.58 -3.19
CA HIS A 506 5.89 -2.47 -3.10
C HIS A 506 5.25 -3.65 -2.36
N LYS A 507 5.78 -4.86 -2.55
CA LYS A 507 5.35 -6.05 -1.83
C LYS A 507 5.60 -5.96 -0.32
N LEU A 508 6.77 -5.49 0.10
CA LEU A 508 7.11 -5.35 1.51
C LEU A 508 6.32 -4.20 2.16
N ILE A 509 6.16 -3.08 1.45
CA ILE A 509 5.25 -1.99 1.85
C ILE A 509 3.85 -2.56 2.07
N MET A 510 3.30 -3.31 1.10
CA MET A 510 1.99 -3.92 1.22
C MET A 510 1.87 -4.83 2.45
N MET A 511 2.83 -5.75 2.64
CA MET A 511 2.79 -6.71 3.76
C MET A 511 2.88 -6.01 5.12
N LYS A 512 3.83 -5.09 5.29
CA LYS A 512 4.05 -4.39 6.55
C LYS A 512 2.89 -3.45 6.87
N SER A 513 2.44 -2.65 5.89
CA SER A 513 1.28 -1.79 6.05
C SER A 513 0.01 -2.60 6.33
N PHE A 514 -0.21 -3.73 5.67
CA PHE A 514 -1.37 -4.59 5.93
C PHE A 514 -1.38 -5.14 7.35
N VAL A 515 -0.29 -5.79 7.79
CA VAL A 515 -0.21 -6.38 9.15
C VAL A 515 -0.43 -5.33 10.21
N PHE A 516 0.17 -4.16 10.02
CA PHE A 516 0.12 -3.09 10.99
C PHE A 516 -1.26 -2.38 11.02
N LEU A 517 -1.82 -2.04 9.86
CA LEU A 517 -3.17 -1.50 9.78
C LEU A 517 -4.21 -2.50 10.29
N LEU A 518 -4.02 -3.81 10.04
CA LEU A 518 -4.89 -4.86 10.59
C LEU A 518 -4.83 -4.88 12.12
N LEU A 519 -3.63 -4.77 12.71
CA LEU A 519 -3.47 -4.71 14.16
C LEU A 519 -4.14 -3.47 14.75
N MET A 520 -3.91 -2.30 14.16
CA MET A 520 -4.36 -1.01 14.68
C MET A 520 -5.85 -0.75 14.45
N ILE A 521 -6.38 -1.04 13.26
CA ILE A 521 -7.78 -0.79 12.93
C ILE A 521 -8.63 -1.92 13.48
N LEU A 522 -8.29 -3.18 13.22
CA LEU A 522 -9.17 -4.30 13.53
C LEU A 522 -8.87 -4.92 14.90
N ILE A 523 -7.67 -5.45 15.12
CA ILE A 523 -7.41 -6.33 16.27
C ILE A 523 -7.44 -5.57 17.61
N LEU A 524 -6.70 -4.46 17.75
CA LEU A 524 -6.60 -3.74 19.02
C LEU A 524 -7.97 -3.17 19.49
N PRO A 525 -8.75 -2.48 18.64
CA PRO A 525 -10.08 -2.01 19.04
C PRO A 525 -11.05 -3.15 19.33
N SER A 526 -10.97 -4.27 18.60
CA SER A 526 -11.82 -5.44 18.85
C SER A 526 -11.57 -6.07 20.23
N LEU A 527 -10.31 -6.04 20.69
CA LEU A 527 -9.89 -6.52 22.02
C LEU A 527 -10.21 -5.52 23.15
N GLY A 528 -10.73 -4.33 22.84
CA GLY A 528 -10.89 -3.25 23.82
C GLY A 528 -9.56 -2.71 24.35
N LEU A 529 -8.43 -3.09 23.72
CA LEU A 529 -7.09 -2.68 24.09
C LEU A 529 -6.76 -1.39 23.35
N THR A 530 -7.18 -0.26 23.91
CA THR A 530 -6.91 1.07 23.35
C THR A 530 -5.48 1.56 23.61
N SER A 531 -4.65 0.77 24.33
CA SER A 531 -3.26 1.11 24.63
C SER A 531 -2.27 -0.04 24.67
N ALA A 532 -1.02 0.25 24.29
CA ALA A 532 0.11 -0.66 24.42
C ALA A 532 0.44 -0.96 25.88
N ARG A 533 0.22 -0.01 26.81
CA ARG A 533 0.33 -0.27 28.26
C ARG A 533 -0.69 -1.30 28.72
N ALA A 534 -1.93 -1.21 28.24
CA ALA A 534 -2.96 -2.21 28.53
C ALA A 534 -2.59 -3.57 27.93
N LEU A 535 -1.99 -3.63 26.74
CA LEU A 535 -1.48 -4.87 26.14
C LEU A 535 -0.34 -5.50 26.98
N VAL A 536 0.62 -4.69 27.43
CA VAL A 536 1.75 -5.17 28.23
C VAL A 536 1.28 -5.61 29.61
N GLN A 537 0.42 -4.84 30.28
CA GLN A 537 -0.20 -5.25 31.54
C GLN A 537 -1.06 -6.51 31.36
N TRP A 538 -1.80 -6.62 30.25
CA TRP A 538 -2.57 -7.82 29.91
C TRP A 538 -1.68 -9.05 29.68
N LEU A 539 -0.47 -8.88 29.11
CA LEU A 539 0.51 -9.96 28.95
C LEU A 539 1.28 -10.28 30.24
N ALA A 540 1.49 -9.30 31.12
CA ALA A 540 2.37 -9.39 32.28
C ALA A 540 1.65 -9.82 33.57
N ASP A 541 0.39 -9.43 33.78
CA ASP A 541 -0.38 -9.88 34.96
C ASP A 541 -0.83 -11.33 34.77
N ARG A 542 -0.07 -12.26 35.35
CA ARG A 542 -0.42 -13.69 35.44
C ARG A 542 -1.10 -14.08 36.76
N ASP A 543 -1.26 -13.18 37.73
CA ASP A 543 -1.70 -13.55 39.07
C ASP A 543 -3.13 -13.07 39.43
N GLN A 544 -3.98 -14.09 39.64
CA GLN A 544 -5.07 -14.22 40.61
C GLN A 544 -6.10 -13.07 40.72
N GLY A 545 -7.27 -13.27 40.09
CA GLY A 545 -8.53 -12.63 40.53
C GLY A 545 -9.41 -11.96 39.46
N SER A 546 -8.98 -11.84 38.20
CA SER A 546 -9.78 -11.16 37.15
C SER A 546 -10.42 -12.13 36.14
N ILE A 547 -11.36 -12.95 36.60
CA ILE A 547 -12.22 -13.77 35.72
C ILE A 547 -13.11 -12.89 34.78
N MET A 548 -13.23 -11.58 35.04
CA MET A 548 -14.09 -10.64 34.30
C MET A 548 -13.47 -9.92 33.09
N ARG A 549 -12.35 -10.37 32.50
CA ARG A 549 -11.72 -9.62 31.37
C ARG A 549 -12.19 -10.03 29.97
N TRP A 550 -12.77 -11.22 29.81
CA TRP A 550 -13.12 -11.80 28.51
C TRP A 550 -14.52 -11.40 28.02
N ASP A 551 -15.46 -11.16 28.93
CA ASP A 551 -16.83 -10.75 28.59
C ASP A 551 -16.89 -9.40 27.85
N CYS A 552 -15.83 -8.60 27.93
CA CYS A 552 -15.73 -7.28 27.31
C CYS A 552 -15.19 -7.27 25.87
N ILE A 553 -14.80 -8.41 25.35
CA ILE A 553 -14.14 -8.52 24.05
C ILE A 553 -15.24 -8.73 22.98
N PHE A 554 -15.24 -7.91 21.93
CA PHE A 554 -16.28 -7.85 20.88
C PHE A 554 -17.67 -7.33 21.31
N LEU A 555 -17.76 -6.28 22.13
CA LEU A 555 -19.04 -5.62 22.40
C LEU A 555 -19.70 -5.08 21.10
N PRO A 556 -21.05 -5.07 21.02
CA PRO A 556 -21.79 -4.40 19.94
C PRO A 556 -21.37 -2.95 19.70
N ASP A 557 -20.95 -2.26 20.76
CA ASP A 557 -20.44 -0.88 20.70
C ASP A 557 -19.19 -0.76 19.83
N ASN A 558 -18.32 -1.79 19.81
CA ASN A 558 -17.18 -1.83 18.91
C ASN A 558 -17.64 -1.94 17.44
N GLY A 559 -18.78 -2.60 17.20
CA GLY A 559 -19.40 -2.70 15.88
C GLY A 559 -19.82 -1.34 15.32
N ALA A 560 -20.46 -0.50 16.14
CA ALA A 560 -20.87 0.85 15.75
C ALA A 560 -19.67 1.74 15.42
N PHE A 561 -18.57 1.62 16.18
CA PHE A 561 -17.31 2.29 15.87
C PHE A 561 -16.80 1.96 14.46
N PHE A 562 -16.81 0.67 14.07
CA PHE A 562 -16.36 0.26 12.74
C PHE A 562 -17.25 0.76 11.62
N VAL A 563 -18.57 0.78 11.82
CA VAL A 563 -19.52 1.38 10.86
C VAL A 563 -19.23 2.87 10.68
N ASN A 564 -19.05 3.60 11.78
CA ASN A 564 -18.72 5.03 11.75
C ASN A 564 -17.40 5.33 11.04
N TYR A 565 -16.36 4.55 11.36
CA TYR A 565 -15.06 4.64 10.68
C TYR A 565 -15.19 4.38 9.18
N LEU A 566 -15.97 3.38 8.78
CA LEU A 566 -16.16 3.01 7.37
C LEU A 566 -16.95 4.05 6.58
N VAL A 567 -17.97 4.66 7.19
CA VAL A 567 -18.71 5.80 6.63
C VAL A 567 -17.74 6.96 6.36
N ALA A 568 -16.94 7.33 7.36
CA ALA A 568 -15.98 8.42 7.21
C ALA A 568 -14.88 8.08 6.19
N ALA A 569 -14.40 6.83 6.14
CA ALA A 569 -13.46 6.37 5.13
C ALA A 569 -14.06 6.37 3.71
N ALA A 570 -15.34 6.01 3.55
CA ALA A 570 -16.06 5.98 2.29
C ALA A 570 -16.18 7.37 1.68
N PHE A 571 -16.60 8.35 2.48
CA PHE A 571 -16.88 9.69 2.02
C PHE A 571 -15.65 10.60 2.11
N ILE A 572 -15.13 10.82 3.31
CA ILE A 572 -14.00 11.74 3.54
C ILE A 572 -12.72 11.12 2.96
N GLY A 573 -12.45 9.86 3.26
CA GLY A 573 -11.21 9.18 2.83
C GLY A 573 -11.04 9.13 1.31
N THR A 574 -12.07 8.70 0.57
CA THR A 574 -11.98 8.62 -0.90
C THR A 574 -11.93 10.01 -1.55
N SER A 575 -12.61 11.02 -1.00
CA SER A 575 -12.54 12.40 -1.51
C SER A 575 -11.16 13.01 -1.34
N MET A 576 -10.51 12.79 -0.19
CA MET A 576 -9.14 13.25 0.04
C MET A 576 -8.15 12.58 -0.93
N GLN A 577 -8.36 11.30 -1.25
CA GLN A 577 -7.56 10.59 -2.25
C GLN A 577 -7.82 11.08 -3.68
N LEU A 578 -9.05 11.44 -4.01
CA LEU A 578 -9.41 12.02 -5.32
C LEU A 578 -8.77 13.40 -5.50
N LEU A 579 -8.81 14.24 -4.46
CA LEU A 579 -8.08 15.52 -4.41
C LEU A 579 -6.56 15.32 -4.55
N GLY A 580 -6.05 14.23 -3.99
CA GLY A 580 -4.61 13.98 -3.92
C GLY A 580 -3.95 15.00 -2.98
N VAL A 581 -4.43 15.11 -1.74
CA VAL A 581 -3.95 16.11 -0.75
C VAL A 581 -2.43 16.10 -0.64
N TRP A 582 -1.80 14.92 -0.56
CA TRP A 582 -0.33 14.80 -0.51
C TRP A 582 0.36 15.45 -1.72
N ARG A 583 -0.15 15.17 -2.92
CA ARG A 583 0.35 15.78 -4.16
C ARG A 583 0.20 17.30 -4.13
N LEU A 584 -0.94 17.82 -3.67
CA LEU A 584 -1.18 19.26 -3.54
C LEU A 584 -0.22 19.92 -2.54
N ILE A 585 0.09 19.26 -1.42
CA ILE A 585 1.08 19.73 -0.45
C ILE A 585 2.47 19.82 -1.09
N CYS A 586 2.94 18.73 -1.72
CA CYS A 586 4.23 18.70 -2.39
C CYS A 586 4.34 19.74 -3.50
N LEU A 587 3.28 19.92 -4.27
CA LEU A 587 3.17 20.95 -5.30
C LEU A 587 3.25 22.35 -4.72
N THR A 588 2.47 22.65 -3.67
CA THR A 588 2.49 23.97 -3.01
C THR A 588 3.89 24.28 -2.50
N TRP A 589 4.55 23.30 -1.88
CA TRP A 589 5.94 23.43 -1.46
C TRP A 589 6.89 23.71 -2.64
N ARG A 590 6.77 22.96 -3.74
CA ARG A 590 7.58 23.19 -4.96
C ARG A 590 7.34 24.57 -5.58
N LEU A 591 6.11 25.08 -5.54
CA LEU A 591 5.77 26.42 -6.05
C LEU A 591 6.36 27.53 -5.18
N VAL A 592 6.40 27.34 -3.86
CA VAL A 592 7.03 28.28 -2.92
C VAL A 592 8.55 28.35 -3.13
N VAL A 593 9.18 27.21 -3.44
CA VAL A 593 10.64 27.12 -3.67
C VAL A 593 11.05 27.51 -5.09
N ALA A 594 10.11 27.57 -6.05
CA ALA A 594 10.41 27.85 -7.44
C ALA A 594 10.90 29.31 -7.65
N LYS A 595 12.08 29.45 -8.25
CA LYS A 595 12.78 30.73 -8.44
C LYS A 595 12.42 31.46 -9.74
N SER A 596 11.87 30.74 -10.72
CA SER A 596 11.45 31.27 -12.02
C SER A 596 10.01 30.85 -12.34
N SER A 597 9.33 31.60 -13.21
CA SER A 597 8.06 31.19 -13.85
C SER A 597 8.18 29.79 -14.46
N MET A 598 9.38 29.47 -14.97
CA MET A 598 9.72 28.19 -15.56
C MET A 598 9.76 27.02 -14.59
N GLU A 599 10.38 27.21 -13.44
CA GLU A 599 10.37 26.21 -12.37
C GLU A 599 8.96 25.98 -11.82
N ARG A 600 8.10 27.03 -11.81
CA ARG A 600 6.68 26.89 -11.46
C ARG A 600 5.94 26.01 -12.46
N SER A 601 6.13 26.24 -13.77
CA SER A 601 5.52 25.40 -14.82
C SER A 601 5.98 23.94 -14.68
N ARG A 602 7.26 23.68 -14.43
CA ARG A 602 7.77 22.33 -14.17
C ARG A 602 7.19 21.70 -12.89
N ALA A 603 7.01 22.47 -11.82
CA ALA A 603 6.42 21.95 -10.58
C ALA A 603 5.02 21.36 -10.83
N TRP A 604 4.25 21.96 -11.75
CA TRP A 604 2.96 21.47 -12.21
C TRP A 604 3.04 20.17 -13.02
N SER A 605 3.99 20.03 -13.97
CA SER A 605 4.17 18.77 -14.70
C SER A 605 4.52 17.62 -13.75
N LEU A 606 5.45 17.86 -12.84
CA LEU A 606 5.90 16.85 -11.88
C LEU A 606 4.79 16.43 -10.90
N ALA A 607 3.81 17.29 -10.62
CA ALA A 607 2.65 16.91 -9.82
C ALA A 607 1.71 15.98 -10.60
N THR A 608 1.65 16.10 -11.93
CA THR A 608 0.73 15.32 -12.77
C THR A 608 1.30 13.95 -13.16
N GLU A 609 2.58 13.70 -12.86
CA GLU A 609 3.36 12.54 -13.33
C GLU A 609 3.89 11.64 -12.19
N GLU A 610 3.14 11.54 -11.09
CA GLU A 610 3.56 10.71 -9.94
C GLU A 610 3.33 9.21 -10.16
N TYR A 611 4.17 8.37 -9.55
CA TYR A 611 4.01 6.92 -9.57
C TYR A 611 2.86 6.48 -8.66
N PHE A 612 2.02 5.57 -9.15
CA PHE A 612 0.96 4.99 -8.34
C PHE A 612 1.53 3.91 -7.41
N ASN A 613 1.42 4.14 -6.11
CA ASN A 613 1.92 3.23 -5.09
C ASN A 613 0.98 2.03 -4.89
N TYR A 614 1.03 1.04 -5.78
CA TYR A 614 0.19 -0.17 -5.71
C TYR A 614 0.24 -0.85 -4.34
N GLY A 615 1.44 -1.05 -3.80
CA GLY A 615 1.62 -1.74 -2.51
C GLY A 615 0.84 -1.09 -1.36
N LEU A 616 0.87 0.24 -1.28
CA LEU A 616 0.15 1.01 -0.27
C LEU A 616 -1.37 0.90 -0.46
N GLN A 617 -1.82 1.05 -1.71
CA GLN A 617 -3.23 1.02 -2.06
C GLN A 617 -3.85 -0.37 -1.87
N TYR A 618 -3.09 -1.44 -2.12
CA TYR A 618 -3.50 -2.80 -1.77
C TYR A 618 -3.69 -2.99 -0.26
N ALA A 619 -2.73 -2.52 0.55
CA ALA A 619 -2.79 -2.70 2.01
C ALA A 619 -4.06 -2.08 2.60
N TRP A 620 -4.38 -0.84 2.22
CA TRP A 620 -5.61 -0.16 2.63
C TRP A 620 -6.87 -0.91 2.23
N TYR A 621 -6.95 -1.29 0.96
CA TYR A 621 -8.11 -1.98 0.42
C TYR A 621 -8.32 -3.34 1.10
N LEU A 622 -7.23 -4.08 1.34
CA LEU A 622 -7.24 -5.38 2.01
C LEU A 622 -7.63 -5.29 3.49
N VAL A 623 -7.13 -4.31 4.24
CA VAL A 623 -7.48 -4.18 5.66
C VAL A 623 -8.94 -3.83 5.83
N LEU A 624 -9.46 -2.87 5.05
CA LEU A 624 -10.87 -2.52 5.11
C LEU A 624 -11.75 -3.70 4.69
N PHE A 625 -11.34 -4.45 3.66
CA PHE A 625 -11.98 -5.71 3.30
C PHE A 625 -12.00 -6.71 4.47
N CYS A 626 -10.86 -6.93 5.15
CA CYS A 626 -10.76 -7.79 6.32
C CYS A 626 -11.67 -7.31 7.47
N THR A 627 -11.74 -6.00 7.73
CA THR A 627 -12.63 -5.44 8.75
C THR A 627 -14.10 -5.69 8.40
N MET A 628 -14.50 -5.44 7.15
CA MET A 628 -15.86 -5.71 6.68
C MET A 628 -16.23 -7.18 6.81
N ILE A 629 -15.37 -8.09 6.34
CA ILE A 629 -15.70 -9.52 6.35
C ILE A 629 -15.73 -10.07 7.77
N SER A 630 -14.78 -9.70 8.64
CA SER A 630 -14.74 -10.17 10.03
C SER A 630 -15.98 -9.79 10.84
N TYR A 631 -16.55 -8.60 10.59
CA TYR A 631 -17.75 -8.13 11.27
C TYR A 631 -19.05 -8.39 10.50
N SER A 632 -19.00 -8.87 9.26
CA SER A 632 -20.18 -9.03 8.39
C SER A 632 -21.29 -9.91 8.96
N VAL A 633 -20.94 -10.89 9.80
CA VAL A 633 -21.87 -11.82 10.45
C VAL A 633 -22.33 -11.27 11.80
N CYS A 634 -21.43 -10.66 12.58
CA CYS A 634 -21.78 -10.11 13.90
C CYS A 634 -22.61 -8.82 13.78
N VAL A 635 -22.27 -7.97 12.81
CA VAL A 635 -22.80 -6.63 12.59
C VAL A 635 -23.11 -6.46 11.09
N PRO A 636 -24.26 -6.94 10.60
CA PRO A 636 -24.57 -6.97 9.17
C PRO A 636 -24.58 -5.58 8.52
N LEU A 637 -24.87 -4.51 9.28
CA LEU A 637 -24.92 -3.14 8.79
C LEU A 637 -23.55 -2.61 8.29
N ILE A 638 -22.43 -3.23 8.68
CA ILE A 638 -21.11 -2.84 8.16
C ILE A 638 -20.98 -3.10 6.64
N THR A 639 -21.68 -4.11 6.13
CA THR A 639 -21.55 -4.57 4.74
C THR A 639 -22.04 -3.55 3.70
N PRO A 640 -23.21 -2.89 3.81
CA PRO A 640 -23.64 -1.89 2.83
C PRO A 640 -22.74 -0.65 2.81
N PHE A 641 -22.34 -0.10 3.97
CA PHE A 641 -21.42 1.04 4.02
C PHE A 641 -20.04 0.67 3.48
N GLY A 642 -19.60 -0.57 3.72
CA GLY A 642 -18.38 -1.12 3.14
C GLY A 642 -18.43 -1.27 1.64
N LEU A 643 -19.56 -1.72 1.08
CA LEU A 643 -19.74 -1.80 -0.35
C LEU A 643 -19.67 -0.41 -1.00
N VAL A 644 -20.29 0.61 -0.39
CA VAL A 644 -20.18 2.01 -0.83
C VAL A 644 -18.71 2.47 -0.84
N TYR A 645 -17.95 2.19 0.23
CA TYR A 645 -16.51 2.45 0.26
C TYR A 645 -15.78 1.81 -0.92
N LEU A 646 -15.98 0.52 -1.16
CA LEU A 646 -15.25 -0.23 -2.20
C LEU A 646 -15.57 0.31 -3.61
N VAL A 647 -16.84 0.64 -3.87
CA VAL A 647 -17.28 1.22 -5.16
C VAL A 647 -16.68 2.61 -5.36
N LEU A 648 -16.77 3.49 -4.36
CA LEU A 648 -16.18 4.84 -4.43
C LEU A 648 -14.65 4.76 -4.59
N LYS A 649 -13.99 3.86 -3.85
CA LYS A 649 -12.55 3.64 -3.94
C LYS A 649 -12.14 3.16 -5.33
N HIS A 650 -12.87 2.19 -5.90
CA HIS A 650 -12.60 1.71 -7.26
C HIS A 650 -12.77 2.81 -8.30
N PHE A 651 -13.79 3.66 -8.16
CA PHE A 651 -14.00 4.81 -9.03
C PHE A 651 -12.85 5.83 -8.94
N VAL A 652 -12.45 6.21 -7.72
CA VAL A 652 -11.35 7.15 -7.49
C VAL A 652 -10.01 6.61 -8.00
N ASP A 653 -9.73 5.32 -7.79
CA ASP A 653 -8.49 4.72 -8.28
C ASP A 653 -8.45 4.64 -9.81
N ARG A 654 -9.57 4.30 -10.46
CA ARG A 654 -9.67 4.35 -11.93
C ARG A 654 -9.34 5.75 -12.46
N HIS A 655 -9.87 6.79 -11.81
CA HIS A 655 -9.58 8.17 -12.17
C HIS A 655 -8.09 8.48 -12.00
N ASN A 656 -7.53 8.21 -10.83
CA ASN A 656 -6.15 8.55 -10.49
C ASN A 656 -5.14 7.81 -11.38
N ILE A 657 -5.35 6.52 -11.62
CA ILE A 657 -4.49 5.71 -12.51
C ILE A 657 -4.54 6.21 -13.96
N TYR A 658 -5.72 6.58 -14.47
CA TYR A 658 -5.85 7.00 -15.86
C TYR A 658 -5.28 8.39 -16.15
N TYR A 659 -5.45 9.33 -15.22
CA TYR A 659 -5.12 10.75 -15.44
C TYR A 659 -3.81 11.21 -14.83
N THR A 660 -3.34 10.57 -13.76
CA THR A 660 -2.27 11.15 -12.91
C THR A 660 -1.06 10.24 -12.74
N THR A 661 -1.08 9.05 -13.35
CA THR A 661 -0.08 8.02 -13.12
C THR A 661 0.69 7.70 -14.39
N ARG A 662 2.02 7.61 -14.26
CA ARG A 662 2.88 7.07 -15.31
C ARG A 662 2.75 5.54 -15.40
N PRO A 663 2.80 4.97 -16.62
CA PRO A 663 2.83 3.52 -16.75
C PRO A 663 4.05 2.96 -16.03
N SER A 664 3.85 1.84 -15.35
CA SER A 664 4.92 1.08 -14.72
C SER A 664 4.73 -0.39 -15.04
N ARG A 665 5.82 -1.10 -15.31
CA ARG A 665 5.83 -2.56 -15.33
C ARG A 665 6.59 -3.13 -14.14
N MET A 666 5.90 -3.95 -13.36
CA MET A 666 6.37 -4.67 -12.19
C MET A 666 6.04 -6.15 -12.35
N SER A 667 6.73 -7.00 -11.61
CA SER A 667 6.38 -8.42 -11.53
C SER A 667 4.99 -8.60 -10.91
N SER A 668 4.28 -9.63 -11.35
CA SER A 668 2.94 -9.99 -10.86
C SER A 668 2.91 -10.52 -9.41
N GLU A 669 4.06 -10.69 -8.74
CA GLU A 669 4.16 -11.29 -7.41
C GLU A 669 3.37 -10.55 -6.30
N PRO A 670 3.43 -9.20 -6.19
CA PRO A 670 2.65 -8.46 -5.19
C PRO A 670 1.14 -8.67 -5.39
N HIS A 671 0.68 -8.65 -6.65
CA HIS A 671 -0.72 -8.88 -7.01
C HIS A 671 -1.19 -10.28 -6.63
N PHE A 672 -0.39 -11.30 -6.91
CA PHE A 672 -0.69 -12.69 -6.51
C PHE A 672 -0.77 -12.85 -4.98
N ARG A 673 0.09 -12.16 -4.22
CA ARG A 673 0.06 -12.20 -2.75
C ARG A 673 -1.17 -11.52 -2.18
N ALA A 674 -1.65 -10.43 -2.78
CA ALA A 674 -2.88 -9.76 -2.35
C ALA A 674 -4.09 -10.71 -2.37
N VAL A 675 -4.20 -11.58 -3.38
CA VAL A 675 -5.25 -12.62 -3.47
C VAL A 675 -5.18 -13.60 -2.29
N ASN A 676 -3.98 -13.92 -1.80
CA ASN A 676 -3.85 -14.78 -0.62
C ASN A 676 -4.32 -14.08 0.65
N PHE A 677 -4.06 -12.78 0.79
CA PHE A 677 -4.52 -12.01 1.95
C PHE A 677 -6.04 -11.89 2.03
N VAL A 678 -6.75 -11.87 0.89
CA VAL A 678 -8.23 -11.97 0.90
C VAL A 678 -8.69 -13.29 1.53
N ASN A 679 -8.10 -14.42 1.13
CA ASN A 679 -8.42 -15.71 1.76
C ASN A 679 -8.08 -15.72 3.25
N THR A 680 -6.96 -15.11 3.65
CA THR A 680 -6.60 -14.94 5.07
C THR A 680 -7.65 -14.12 5.82
N GLY A 681 -8.20 -13.06 5.22
CA GLY A 681 -9.29 -12.27 5.83
C GLY A 681 -10.56 -13.09 6.07
N VAL A 682 -10.93 -13.98 5.15
CA VAL A 682 -12.12 -14.85 5.34
C VAL A 682 -11.87 -15.96 6.35
N VAL A 683 -10.63 -16.45 6.48
CA VAL A 683 -10.24 -17.34 7.60
C VAL A 683 -10.28 -16.58 8.92
N LEU A 684 -9.90 -15.30 8.93
CA LEU A 684 -9.98 -14.46 10.13
C LEU A 684 -11.44 -14.32 10.62
N LEU A 685 -12.42 -14.20 9.72
CA LEU A 685 -13.85 -14.24 10.11
C LEU A 685 -14.20 -15.48 10.96
N GLN A 686 -13.70 -16.66 10.59
CA GLN A 686 -13.97 -17.89 11.36
C GLN A 686 -13.41 -17.80 12.78
N PHE A 687 -12.21 -17.24 12.93
CA PHE A 687 -11.62 -16.98 14.23
C PHE A 687 -12.49 -16.01 15.06
N PHE A 688 -12.99 -14.94 14.45
CA PHE A 688 -13.87 -13.97 15.13
C PHE A 688 -15.18 -14.59 15.62
N ILE A 689 -15.82 -15.46 14.83
CA ILE A 689 -17.07 -16.13 15.24
C ILE A 689 -16.83 -17.11 16.38
N ILE A 690 -15.73 -17.87 16.33
CA ILE A 690 -15.35 -18.77 17.43
C ILE A 690 -15.09 -17.95 18.68
N ALA A 691 -14.28 -16.89 18.58
CA ALA A 691 -14.00 -16.02 19.71
C ALA A 691 -15.30 -15.46 20.31
N PHE A 692 -16.17 -14.87 19.48
CA PHE A 692 -17.46 -14.35 19.93
C PHE A 692 -18.33 -15.42 20.64
N SER A 693 -18.40 -16.63 20.10
CA SER A 693 -19.22 -17.71 20.65
C SER A 693 -18.66 -18.27 21.97
N MET A 694 -17.33 -18.34 22.11
CA MET A 694 -16.66 -18.81 23.33
C MET A 694 -16.78 -17.80 24.48
N LEU A 695 -16.75 -16.50 24.16
CA LEU A 695 -16.77 -15.43 25.17
C LEU A 695 -18.16 -15.21 25.77
N ARG A 696 -19.22 -15.67 25.11
CA ARG A 696 -20.59 -15.37 25.51
C ARG A 696 -21.22 -16.43 26.43
N LYS A 697 -20.69 -17.66 26.43
CA LYS A 697 -21.18 -18.76 27.25
C LYS A 697 -20.11 -19.18 28.26
N HIS A 698 -20.36 -18.89 29.53
CA HIS A 698 -19.55 -19.39 30.64
C HIS A 698 -19.74 -20.91 30.76
N GLY A 699 -18.75 -21.72 30.37
CA GLY A 699 -18.79 -23.18 30.47
C GLY A 699 -18.45 -23.90 29.16
N MET A 700 -19.25 -24.92 28.80
CA MET A 700 -19.01 -25.71 27.58
C MET A 700 -19.29 -24.89 26.31
N PRO A 701 -18.42 -24.99 25.29
CA PRO A 701 -18.62 -24.30 24.02
C PRO A 701 -19.93 -24.74 23.35
N PRO A 702 -20.73 -23.80 22.81
CA PRO A 702 -21.97 -24.17 22.13
C PRO A 702 -21.64 -25.00 20.86
N PRO A 703 -22.50 -25.97 20.47
CA PRO A 703 -22.24 -26.84 19.31
C PRO A 703 -21.85 -26.12 18.00
N PRO A 704 -22.45 -24.95 17.65
CA PRO A 704 -22.01 -24.16 16.49
C PRO A 704 -20.54 -23.74 16.55
N ALA A 705 -20.00 -23.43 17.74
CA ALA A 705 -18.61 -23.02 17.92
C ALA A 705 -17.62 -24.18 17.74
N ILE A 706 -18.01 -25.38 18.19
CA ILE A 706 -17.22 -26.60 17.97
C ILE A 706 -17.16 -26.90 16.47
N PHE A 707 -18.29 -26.81 15.78
CA PHE A 707 -18.37 -27.03 14.34
C PHE A 707 -17.49 -26.05 13.54
N THR A 708 -17.56 -24.75 13.85
CA THR A 708 -16.69 -23.75 13.21
C THR A 708 -15.22 -23.95 13.54
N CYS A 709 -14.88 -24.43 14.74
CA CYS A 709 -13.51 -24.80 15.10
C CYS A 709 -12.97 -25.94 14.24
N ILE A 710 -13.77 -27.00 14.01
CA ILE A 710 -13.40 -28.10 13.11
C ILE A 710 -13.17 -27.59 11.69
N ILE A 711 -14.05 -26.71 11.19
CA ILE A 711 -13.88 -26.07 9.88
C ILE A 711 -12.60 -25.22 9.83
N LEU A 712 -12.32 -24.44 10.87
CA LEU A 712 -11.10 -23.63 10.93
C LEU A 712 -9.84 -24.51 10.89
N VAL A 713 -9.80 -25.58 11.69
CA VAL A 713 -8.65 -26.50 11.73
C VAL A 713 -8.46 -27.19 10.37
N THR A 714 -9.54 -27.71 9.77
CA THR A 714 -9.47 -28.37 8.45
C THR A 714 -9.04 -27.40 7.34
N THR A 715 -9.51 -26.15 7.37
CA THR A 715 -9.12 -25.13 6.39
C THR A 715 -7.66 -24.69 6.55
N LEU A 716 -7.17 -24.56 7.79
CA LEU A 716 -5.76 -24.30 8.07
C LEU A 716 -4.86 -25.46 7.61
N ILE A 717 -5.26 -26.71 7.86
CA ILE A 717 -4.55 -27.90 7.34
C ILE A 717 -4.54 -27.89 5.82
N TYR A 718 -5.66 -27.58 5.16
CA TYR A 718 -5.72 -27.50 3.70
C TYR A 718 -4.79 -26.39 3.16
N LEU A 719 -4.80 -25.20 3.75
CA LEU A 719 -3.97 -24.07 3.31
C LEU A 719 -2.48 -24.33 3.52
N THR A 720 -2.10 -24.89 4.68
CA THR A 720 -0.72 -25.29 4.97
C THR A 720 -0.27 -26.41 4.06
N GLY A 721 -1.09 -27.46 3.90
CA GLY A 721 -0.83 -28.56 2.97
C GLY A 721 -0.66 -28.07 1.53
N LYS A 722 -1.51 -27.13 1.08
CA LYS A 722 -1.38 -26.49 -0.24
C LYS A 722 -0.11 -25.63 -0.36
N SER A 723 0.26 -24.91 0.69
CA SER A 723 1.50 -24.11 0.71
C SER A 723 2.74 -25.02 0.60
N ILE A 724 2.77 -26.10 1.39
CA ILE A 724 3.82 -27.12 1.37
C ILE A 724 3.86 -27.80 0.00
N TYR A 725 2.71 -28.23 -0.54
CA TYR A 725 2.62 -28.79 -1.88
C TYR A 725 3.15 -27.81 -2.94
N ASN A 726 2.77 -26.54 -2.90
CA ASN A 726 3.27 -25.55 -3.86
C ASN A 726 4.77 -25.31 -3.71
N TYR A 727 5.31 -25.32 -2.49
CA TYR A 727 6.73 -25.19 -2.24
C TYR A 727 7.51 -26.40 -2.78
N ILE A 728 7.03 -27.61 -2.49
CA ILE A 728 7.60 -28.86 -2.98
C ILE A 728 7.46 -28.96 -4.49
N ALA A 729 6.28 -28.69 -5.05
CA ALA A 729 5.99 -28.71 -6.48
C ALA A 729 6.76 -27.62 -7.24
N ALA A 730 7.00 -26.45 -6.66
CA ALA A 730 7.93 -25.47 -7.23
C ALA A 730 9.36 -26.03 -7.27
N GLY A 731 9.77 -26.72 -6.20
CA GLY A 731 11.04 -27.44 -6.16
C GLY A 731 11.12 -28.61 -7.15
N LEU A 732 10.03 -29.37 -7.34
CA LEU A 732 9.96 -30.58 -8.17
C LEU A 732 9.71 -30.26 -9.65
N LYS A 733 8.86 -29.28 -9.96
CA LYS A 733 8.64 -28.81 -11.34
C LYS A 733 9.92 -28.23 -11.93
N TYR A 734 10.73 -27.58 -11.09
CA TYR A 734 12.11 -27.21 -11.41
C TYR A 734 12.99 -28.41 -11.80
N PHE A 735 12.71 -29.60 -11.27
CA PHE A 735 13.39 -30.85 -11.61
C PHE A 735 12.76 -31.61 -12.79
N VAL A 736 11.45 -31.45 -13.06
CA VAL A 736 10.66 -32.24 -14.04
C VAL A 736 10.50 -31.57 -15.40
N ASP A 737 10.49 -30.23 -15.53
CA ASP A 737 10.58 -29.51 -16.84
C ASP A 737 11.97 -29.67 -17.51
N ARG A 738 12.68 -30.74 -17.14
CA ARG A 738 13.99 -31.21 -17.57
C ARG A 738 13.90 -32.09 -18.83
N GLY A 739 12.68 -32.41 -19.27
CA GLY A 739 12.41 -33.32 -20.39
C GLY A 739 11.93 -32.60 -21.64
N ASP A 740 10.67 -32.19 -21.69
CA ASP A 740 9.99 -32.00 -22.97
C ASP A 740 9.03 -30.81 -22.91
N GLU A 741 9.29 -29.79 -23.72
CA GLU A 741 8.28 -28.89 -24.30
C GLU A 741 8.98 -28.03 -25.36
N GLU A 742 9.07 -28.57 -26.57
CA GLU A 742 9.27 -27.79 -27.80
C GLU A 742 7.95 -27.09 -28.14
N GLU A 743 7.69 -25.94 -27.54
CA GLU A 743 6.68 -25.01 -28.07
C GLU A 743 7.37 -23.92 -28.89
N ASN A 744 6.97 -23.80 -30.15
CA ASN A 744 7.30 -22.70 -31.04
C ASN A 744 6.83 -21.39 -30.41
N ILE A 745 7.76 -20.54 -29.94
CA ILE A 745 7.44 -19.27 -29.32
C ILE A 745 7.86 -18.11 -30.22
N SER A 746 6.84 -17.33 -30.59
CA SER A 746 6.88 -16.00 -31.20
C SER A 746 7.72 -15.00 -30.42
N SER A 747 8.57 -14.25 -31.15
CA SER A 747 9.25 -12.99 -30.79
C SER A 747 9.24 -12.60 -29.30
N THR A 748 10.23 -13.08 -28.55
CA THR A 748 10.59 -12.50 -27.25
C THR A 748 11.30 -11.16 -27.47
N THR A 749 10.85 -10.11 -26.78
CA THR A 749 11.48 -8.79 -26.84
C THR A 749 12.87 -8.83 -26.19
N ASN A 750 13.90 -8.43 -26.93
CA ASN A 750 15.24 -8.24 -26.38
C ASN A 750 15.26 -6.98 -25.51
N TYR A 751 15.43 -7.17 -24.20
CA TYR A 751 15.56 -6.09 -23.25
C TYR A 751 17.03 -5.67 -23.10
N VAL A 752 17.28 -4.37 -23.15
CA VAL A 752 18.61 -3.80 -22.89
C VAL A 752 18.73 -3.50 -21.40
N TYR A 753 19.56 -4.27 -20.71
CA TYR A 753 19.84 -4.08 -19.29
C TYR A 753 20.98 -3.07 -19.09
N TYR A 754 20.66 -1.80 -19.26
CA TYR A 754 21.55 -0.68 -18.96
C TYR A 754 20.76 0.46 -18.32
N PRO A 755 21.31 1.16 -17.31
CA PRO A 755 20.69 2.38 -16.79
C PRO A 755 20.57 3.44 -17.88
N GLU A 756 19.40 4.09 -18.00
CA GLU A 756 19.17 5.21 -18.93
C GLU A 756 20.24 6.30 -18.81
N VAL A 757 20.67 6.57 -17.57
CA VAL A 757 21.69 7.56 -17.24
C VAL A 757 23.03 7.29 -17.95
N ILE A 758 23.36 6.02 -18.23
CA ILE A 758 24.59 5.65 -18.94
C ILE A 758 24.35 5.65 -20.46
N LEU A 759 23.18 5.15 -20.90
CA LEU A 759 22.78 5.13 -22.31
C LEU A 759 22.79 6.53 -22.95
N TRP A 760 22.46 7.56 -22.17
CA TRP A 760 22.43 8.95 -22.64
C TRP A 760 23.83 9.60 -22.76
N GLY A 761 24.83 9.07 -22.03
CA GLY A 761 26.19 9.61 -22.00
C GLY A 761 27.12 9.02 -23.05
N ALA A 762 26.84 7.81 -23.51
CA ALA A 762 27.52 7.23 -24.66
C ALA A 762 26.94 7.87 -25.94
N ASN A 763 27.80 8.38 -26.82
CA ASN A 763 27.36 8.74 -28.17
C ASN A 763 26.58 7.54 -28.73
N GLN A 764 25.32 7.75 -29.14
CA GLN A 764 24.46 6.67 -29.61
C GLN A 764 25.11 5.86 -30.75
N GLU A 765 26.08 6.42 -31.47
CA GLU A 765 26.88 5.75 -32.49
C GLU A 765 27.97 4.82 -31.93
N GLU A 766 28.70 5.19 -30.86
CA GLU A 766 29.68 4.29 -30.22
C GLU A 766 28.99 3.13 -29.49
N LEU A 767 27.82 3.41 -28.88
CA LEU A 767 27.02 2.37 -28.26
C LEU A 767 26.31 1.49 -29.31
N LYS A 768 25.80 2.06 -30.42
CA LYS A 768 25.33 1.25 -31.56
C LYS A 768 26.44 0.40 -32.16
N ASN A 769 27.68 0.87 -32.23
CA ASN A 769 28.79 0.08 -32.79
C ASN A 769 29.33 -1.00 -31.82
N SER A 770 29.10 -0.85 -30.52
CA SER A 770 29.45 -1.87 -29.50
C SER A 770 28.30 -2.81 -29.12
N ILE A 771 27.04 -2.40 -29.32
CA ILE A 771 25.81 -3.18 -29.14
C ILE A 771 25.31 -3.79 -30.46
N ALA A 772 25.78 -3.32 -31.62
CA ALA A 772 25.48 -3.96 -32.88
C ALA A 772 25.94 -5.43 -32.83
N PRO A 773 25.09 -6.40 -33.20
CA PRO A 773 25.56 -7.76 -33.41
C PRO A 773 26.71 -7.66 -34.41
N ARG A 774 27.88 -8.18 -34.04
CA ARG A 774 29.01 -8.25 -34.98
C ARG A 774 28.48 -8.81 -36.29
N PRO A 775 28.67 -8.13 -37.44
CA PRO A 775 28.21 -8.67 -38.70
C PRO A 775 28.80 -10.07 -38.84
N ARG A 776 27.94 -11.04 -39.19
CA ARG A 776 28.40 -12.38 -39.56
C ARG A 776 29.46 -12.19 -40.64
N THR A 777 30.73 -12.33 -40.28
CA THR A 777 31.75 -12.63 -41.26
C THR A 777 31.41 -14.02 -41.78
N GLU A 778 30.66 -14.07 -42.87
CA GLU A 778 30.62 -15.23 -43.74
C GLU A 778 32.07 -15.46 -44.21
N GLN A 779 32.76 -16.37 -43.54
CA GLN A 779 33.95 -16.99 -44.11
C GLN A 779 33.44 -18.13 -44.98
N ILE A 780 33.57 -17.92 -46.29
CA ILE A 780 33.62 -18.96 -47.32
C ILE A 780 34.87 -19.81 -47.11
#